data_AF-A0A813DBB4-F1
#
_entry.id   AF-A0A813DBB4-F1
#
_cell.length_a   1.000
_cell.length_b   1.000
_cell.length_c   1.000
_cell.angle_alpha   90.00
_cell.angle_beta   90.00
_cell.angle_gamma   90.00
#
_symmetry.space_group_name_H-M   'P 1'
#
loop_
_entity.id
_entity.type
_entity.pdbx_description
1 polymer ?
#
loop_
_entity_poly.entity_id
_entity_poly.type
_entity_poly.pdbx_seq_one_letter_code
_entity_poly.pdbx_strand_id
1 'polypeptide(L)'
;VSQNAEEDARKISEQLKQDQFTGEDAIATPENLAKVLEELSVLQAQMGKLDEKASAFTENQTLFDVVTAFDFIEVEKAKSLFSDKFKLFNLVHEWTETKKTWNSAEFQKLNVEQMNKTVVEYSKTAFQLTRSLEGDEVAKKIRQTIDEFKSKMPCYLDYGNPAMRERHRAKIRQAIGMGPSAVTLYLLEHNKLTDYKELVAEISGTASGEYDLEHKLEKVTKAWDELLMPVTNHRNQRELWILGDVSDIIMQLEDHSVQIQTMMGSRYVQGIRKDVEIWEQKIRLGSDSIDEWLQVQRGWMYLESIFSAEDIQRQLPQESSKFKSVDKFWKDTMKKVRQSYRTAMEAFQIPNLLPSLKNANDTLDQIQKSLEAYLETKRASFPRFYFLSDDELLSILSQTRNPEAVQEHLCKCFDAIKRVTFTQDKKREIISMSDMIKETVPFTGPVQTAGVAVERWLADIEEKMVSSLWALTKAAVSAYPEDGVARKDWLFAPYPSQTVDAVDQIMWTKCAEDALTLVENGNKEAMQGNVEFAKKQLEHSVGLVRLDLTKLQRVLMGALIVLDVHGISVLEDLEGAKCSSVTDFDWSKQLRYYWTMEEVSMSDGKFTSDDCIVRQTIASSRYSFEYLGNTPRLVVTPLTDKCYMTLTGAIHLNYGGAPAGPAGTGKTETTKDLGKALAVPIVVFNCSDGLDYKIMGRFFSGLAQAGAWACFDEFNRIQVEVLSVIAQQMLTVTHAIRARKETFEFVGREIPLNPRFGVFITMNPGYAGRAELPDNLKSLFRPVAMMVPDYALIAQIILYSEGFNNATQLARKMVSLYSLSSEQLSKQ
;
A
#
# COMPACT_ATOMS: atom_id res chain seq x y z
N VAL A 1 96.20 -27.14 -36.58
CA VAL A 1 95.20 -27.83 -35.74
C VAL A 1 93.89 -27.03 -35.69
N SER A 2 93.89 -25.74 -35.31
CA SER A 2 92.68 -24.90 -35.35
C SER A 2 92.07 -24.76 -36.75
N GLN A 3 92.90 -24.62 -37.80
CA GLN A 3 92.43 -24.63 -39.20
C GLN A 3 91.82 -25.98 -39.64
N ASN A 4 92.30 -27.11 -39.11
CA ASN A 4 91.72 -28.42 -39.42
C ASN A 4 90.32 -28.57 -38.82
N ALA A 5 90.08 -27.98 -37.64
CA ALA A 5 88.75 -28.00 -37.01
C ALA A 5 87.72 -27.16 -37.79
N GLU A 6 88.14 -26.00 -38.34
CA GLU A 6 87.29 -25.22 -39.25
C GLU A 6 87.03 -25.94 -40.58
N GLU A 7 88.03 -26.63 -41.13
CA GLU A 7 87.87 -27.40 -42.36
C GLU A 7 86.94 -28.61 -42.15
N ASP A 8 87.03 -29.30 -41.02
CA ASP A 8 86.13 -30.38 -40.64
C ASP A 8 84.69 -29.86 -40.41
N ALA A 9 84.52 -28.68 -39.81
CA ALA A 9 83.22 -28.03 -39.65
C ALA A 9 82.60 -27.58 -40.98
N ARG A 10 83.43 -27.14 -41.95
CA ARG A 10 82.98 -26.87 -43.32
C ARG A 10 82.52 -28.13 -44.02
N LYS A 11 83.24 -29.24 -43.89
CA LYS A 11 82.83 -30.54 -44.45
C LYS A 11 81.49 -31.00 -43.90
N ILE A 12 81.26 -30.86 -42.59
CA ILE A 12 79.96 -31.17 -41.99
C ILE A 12 78.87 -30.23 -42.49
N SER A 13 79.15 -28.93 -42.62
CA SER A 13 78.20 -27.95 -43.16
C SER A 13 77.84 -28.21 -44.62
N GLU A 14 78.81 -28.65 -45.44
CA GLU A 14 78.60 -29.06 -46.83
C GLU A 14 77.81 -30.35 -46.89
N GLN A 15 78.10 -31.33 -46.02
CA GLN A 15 77.35 -32.58 -45.91
C GLN A 15 75.88 -32.32 -45.55
N LEU A 16 75.60 -31.43 -44.59
CA LEU A 16 74.24 -31.03 -44.21
C LEU A 16 73.46 -30.25 -45.28
N LYS A 17 74.15 -29.79 -46.33
CA LYS A 17 73.58 -29.11 -47.50
C LYS A 17 73.42 -30.04 -48.71
N GLN A 18 73.88 -31.29 -48.61
CA GLN A 18 73.65 -32.29 -49.64
C GLN A 18 72.18 -32.69 -49.68
N ASP A 19 71.76 -33.17 -50.85
CA ASP A 19 70.38 -33.52 -51.17
C ASP A 19 69.77 -34.54 -50.19
N GLN A 20 70.60 -35.38 -49.57
CA GLN A 20 70.20 -36.32 -48.53
C GLN A 20 69.61 -35.66 -47.27
N PHE A 21 69.89 -34.38 -47.00
CA PHE A 21 69.38 -33.62 -45.86
C PHE A 21 68.47 -32.45 -46.25
N THR A 22 68.35 -32.14 -47.55
CA THR A 22 67.57 -30.98 -48.07
C THR A 22 66.48 -31.38 -49.06
N GLY A 23 66.59 -32.55 -49.70
CA GLY A 23 65.67 -33.03 -50.72
C GLY A 23 64.44 -33.75 -50.13
N GLU A 24 63.35 -33.76 -50.89
CA GLU A 24 62.09 -34.38 -50.47
C GLU A 24 62.21 -35.90 -50.23
N ASP A 25 63.16 -36.56 -50.91
CA ASP A 25 63.43 -38.00 -50.77
C ASP A 25 63.91 -38.39 -49.36
N ALA A 26 64.47 -37.44 -48.60
CA ALA A 26 64.93 -37.63 -47.23
C ALA A 26 63.77 -37.97 -46.26
N ILE A 27 62.54 -37.55 -46.60
CA ILE A 27 61.34 -37.77 -45.80
C ILE A 27 60.28 -38.61 -46.54
N ALA A 28 60.60 -39.14 -47.73
CA ALA A 28 59.66 -39.85 -48.58
C ALA A 28 59.19 -41.20 -48.01
N THR A 29 60.04 -41.87 -47.22
CA THR A 29 59.68 -43.12 -46.52
C THR A 29 60.14 -43.09 -45.06
N PRO A 30 59.46 -43.82 -44.15
CA PRO A 30 59.91 -43.96 -42.77
C PRO A 30 61.33 -44.52 -42.66
N GLU A 31 61.73 -45.38 -43.61
CA GLU A 31 63.07 -45.95 -43.69
C GLU A 31 64.13 -44.91 -44.09
N ASN A 32 63.80 -43.99 -45.00
CA ASN A 32 64.70 -42.87 -45.35
C ASN A 32 64.84 -41.89 -44.18
N LEU A 33 63.73 -41.55 -43.51
CA LEU A 33 63.76 -40.68 -42.33
C LEU A 33 64.59 -41.29 -41.19
N ALA A 34 64.45 -42.60 -40.95
CA ALA A 34 65.23 -43.30 -39.92
C ALA A 34 66.74 -43.30 -40.24
N LYS A 35 67.11 -43.52 -41.51
CA LYS A 35 68.51 -43.43 -41.97
C LYS A 35 69.08 -42.01 -41.81
N VAL A 36 68.30 -40.99 -42.15
CA VAL A 36 68.72 -39.58 -41.99
C VAL A 36 68.88 -39.23 -40.51
N LEU A 37 68.00 -39.70 -39.63
CA LEU A 37 68.12 -39.50 -38.18
C LEU A 37 69.34 -40.24 -37.59
N GLU A 38 69.64 -41.46 -38.07
CA GLU A 38 70.83 -42.22 -37.67
C GLU A 38 72.11 -41.49 -38.10
N GLU A 39 72.17 -40.99 -39.34
CA GLU A 39 73.29 -40.19 -39.82
C GLU A 39 73.42 -38.84 -39.10
N LEU A 40 72.30 -38.17 -38.78
CA LEU A 40 72.31 -36.97 -37.95
C LEU A 40 72.82 -37.25 -36.53
N SER A 41 72.57 -38.44 -35.97
CA SER A 41 73.12 -38.84 -34.67
C SER A 41 74.64 -39.08 -34.72
N VAL A 42 75.14 -39.61 -35.84
CA VAL A 42 76.59 -39.76 -36.09
C VAL A 42 77.23 -38.37 -36.25
N LEU A 43 76.59 -37.47 -37.01
CA LEU A 43 77.02 -36.08 -37.16
C LEU A 43 76.92 -35.31 -35.84
N GLN A 44 75.96 -35.62 -34.96
CA GLN A 44 75.86 -35.05 -33.61
C GLN A 44 77.10 -35.40 -32.77
N ALA A 45 77.53 -36.67 -32.81
CA ALA A 45 78.71 -37.12 -32.08
C ALA A 45 80.01 -36.52 -32.66
N GLN A 46 80.07 -36.32 -33.98
CA GLN A 46 81.20 -35.65 -34.64
C GLN A 46 81.24 -34.15 -34.32
N MET A 47 80.09 -33.46 -34.35
CA MET A 47 79.94 -32.06 -33.97
C MET A 47 80.26 -31.84 -32.49
N GLY A 48 79.82 -32.75 -31.60
CA GLY A 48 80.17 -32.69 -30.17
C GLY A 48 81.68 -32.77 -29.94
N LYS A 49 82.38 -33.68 -30.63
CA LYS A 49 83.85 -33.77 -30.58
C LYS A 49 84.55 -32.54 -31.15
N LEU A 50 83.98 -31.89 -32.17
CA LEU A 50 84.50 -30.64 -32.73
C LEU A 50 84.27 -29.45 -31.80
N ASP A 51 83.11 -29.39 -31.14
CA ASP A 51 82.72 -28.34 -30.18
C ASP A 51 83.54 -28.45 -28.88
N GLU A 52 83.78 -29.65 -28.37
CA GLU A 52 84.69 -29.90 -27.24
C GLU A 52 86.12 -29.49 -27.57
N LYS A 53 86.61 -29.82 -28.77
CA LYS A 53 87.94 -29.39 -29.24
C LYS A 53 88.01 -27.87 -29.40
N ALA A 54 87.01 -27.25 -30.03
CA ALA A 54 86.95 -25.81 -30.21
C ALA A 54 86.91 -25.09 -28.85
N SER A 55 86.07 -25.55 -27.92
CA SER A 55 85.97 -25.00 -26.55
C SER A 55 87.28 -25.16 -25.79
N ALA A 56 87.92 -26.33 -25.84
CA ALA A 56 89.22 -26.54 -25.21
C ALA A 56 90.32 -25.65 -25.82
N PHE A 57 90.29 -25.38 -27.14
CA PHE A 57 91.23 -24.45 -27.76
C PHE A 57 90.92 -23.00 -27.43
N THR A 58 89.65 -22.62 -27.30
CA THR A 58 89.24 -21.29 -26.85
C THR A 58 89.67 -21.06 -25.41
N GLU A 59 89.46 -22.04 -24.51
CA GLU A 59 89.93 -22.00 -23.11
C GLU A 59 91.46 -21.90 -23.01
N ASN A 60 92.20 -22.65 -23.85
CA ASN A 60 93.65 -22.53 -23.91
C ASN A 60 94.08 -21.14 -24.41
N GLN A 61 93.40 -20.56 -25.40
CA GLN A 61 93.71 -19.21 -25.90
C GLN A 61 93.49 -18.13 -24.84
N THR A 62 92.44 -18.24 -24.02
CA THR A 62 92.22 -17.36 -22.86
C THR A 62 93.25 -17.59 -21.75
N LEU A 63 93.70 -18.84 -21.53
CA LEU A 63 94.71 -19.14 -20.51
C LEU A 63 96.10 -18.57 -20.85
N PHE A 64 96.43 -18.46 -22.14
CA PHE A 64 97.73 -17.99 -22.65
C PHE A 64 97.73 -16.51 -23.11
N ASP A 65 96.66 -15.75 -22.88
CA ASP A 65 96.54 -14.31 -23.22
C ASP A 65 96.96 -13.97 -24.67
N VAL A 66 96.49 -14.79 -25.62
CA VAL A 66 96.87 -14.66 -27.04
C VAL A 66 96.30 -13.36 -27.63
N VAL A 67 97.18 -12.48 -28.12
CA VAL A 67 96.85 -11.11 -28.61
C VAL A 67 95.81 -11.07 -29.75
N THR A 68 95.67 -12.15 -30.51
CA THR A 68 94.62 -12.34 -31.53
C THR A 68 94.03 -13.74 -31.36
N ALA A 69 92.89 -13.83 -30.68
CA ALA A 69 92.14 -15.06 -30.56
C ALA A 69 91.67 -15.53 -31.95
N PHE A 70 91.72 -16.84 -32.18
CA PHE A 70 91.21 -17.48 -33.38
C PHE A 70 89.73 -17.79 -33.18
N ASP A 71 88.87 -17.07 -33.90
CA ASP A 71 87.42 -17.27 -33.85
C ASP A 71 87.01 -18.50 -34.68
N PHE A 72 86.40 -19.48 -34.05
CA PHE A 72 85.88 -20.69 -34.69
C PHE A 72 84.52 -20.44 -35.36
N ILE A 73 84.46 -19.45 -36.25
CA ILE A 73 83.25 -18.98 -36.92
C ILE A 73 82.57 -20.11 -37.71
N GLU A 74 83.35 -20.97 -38.37
CA GLU A 74 82.80 -22.06 -39.18
C GLU A 74 82.24 -23.20 -38.30
N VAL A 75 82.78 -23.39 -37.08
CA VAL A 75 82.24 -24.33 -36.09
C VAL A 75 80.91 -23.83 -35.55
N GLU A 76 80.79 -22.54 -35.24
CA GLU A 76 79.52 -21.94 -34.79
C GLU A 76 78.43 -21.98 -35.88
N LYS A 77 78.79 -21.69 -37.14
CA LYS A 77 77.88 -21.82 -38.28
C LYS A 77 77.43 -23.28 -38.48
N ALA A 78 78.37 -24.23 -38.42
CA ALA A 78 78.06 -25.65 -38.53
C ALA A 78 77.14 -26.12 -37.38
N LYS A 79 77.38 -25.65 -36.16
CA LYS A 79 76.58 -25.94 -34.97
C LYS A 79 75.16 -25.39 -35.07
N SER A 80 75.01 -24.14 -35.53
CA SER A 80 73.71 -23.51 -35.77
C SER A 80 72.92 -24.27 -36.84
N LEU A 81 73.55 -24.54 -37.99
CA LEU A 81 72.93 -25.28 -39.10
C LEU A 81 72.56 -26.71 -38.69
N PHE A 82 73.44 -27.41 -37.97
CA PHE A 82 73.16 -28.74 -37.43
C PHE A 82 71.99 -28.71 -36.44
N SER A 83 71.94 -27.72 -35.52
CA SER A 83 70.85 -27.59 -34.56
C SER A 83 69.50 -27.44 -35.24
N ASP A 84 69.42 -26.62 -36.29
CA ASP A 84 68.18 -26.40 -37.03
C ASP A 84 67.78 -27.61 -37.87
N LYS A 85 68.74 -28.30 -38.51
CA LYS A 85 68.49 -29.56 -39.22
C LYS A 85 68.03 -30.67 -38.27
N PHE A 86 68.68 -30.82 -37.13
CA PHE A 86 68.32 -31.81 -36.11
C PHE A 86 66.91 -31.55 -35.57
N LYS A 87 66.57 -30.29 -35.25
CA LYS A 87 65.22 -29.89 -34.86
C LYS A 87 64.20 -30.16 -35.97
N LEU A 88 64.55 -29.89 -37.23
CA LEU A 88 63.67 -30.13 -38.37
C LEU A 88 63.32 -31.61 -38.54
N PHE A 89 64.31 -32.50 -38.55
CA PHE A 89 64.06 -33.93 -38.74
C PHE A 89 63.41 -34.58 -37.52
N ASN A 90 63.70 -34.11 -36.29
CA ASN A 90 62.94 -34.51 -35.11
C ASN A 90 61.49 -34.04 -35.17
N LEU A 91 61.22 -32.81 -35.60
CA LEU A 91 59.86 -32.32 -35.80
C LEU A 91 59.10 -33.15 -36.85
N VAL A 92 59.76 -33.55 -37.94
CA VAL A 92 59.17 -34.45 -38.95
C VAL A 92 58.84 -35.81 -38.32
N HIS A 93 59.73 -36.38 -37.52
CA HIS A 93 59.52 -37.65 -36.85
C HIS A 93 58.37 -37.58 -35.82
N GLU A 94 58.42 -36.62 -34.91
CA GLU A 94 57.39 -36.37 -33.91
C GLU A 94 56.03 -36.12 -34.55
N TRP A 95 55.97 -35.31 -35.61
CA TRP A 95 54.73 -35.06 -36.36
C TRP A 95 54.18 -36.33 -36.98
N THR A 96 55.04 -37.16 -37.58
CA THR A 96 54.63 -38.39 -38.25
C THR A 96 54.07 -39.42 -37.27
N GLU A 97 54.74 -39.63 -36.14
CA GLU A 97 54.28 -40.54 -35.08
C GLU A 97 53.02 -40.01 -34.37
N THR A 98 52.97 -38.71 -34.08
CA THR A 98 51.81 -38.07 -33.44
C THR A 98 50.58 -38.14 -34.35
N LYS A 99 50.75 -37.84 -35.64
CA LYS A 99 49.67 -37.94 -36.64
C LYS A 99 49.17 -39.38 -36.80
N LYS A 100 50.07 -40.36 -36.79
CA LYS A 100 49.72 -41.79 -36.85
C LYS A 100 48.94 -42.23 -35.60
N THR A 101 49.33 -41.73 -34.43
CA THR A 101 48.63 -41.99 -33.16
C THR A 101 47.22 -41.38 -33.17
N TRP A 102 47.08 -40.12 -33.60
CA TRP A 102 45.77 -39.47 -33.72
C TRP A 102 44.86 -40.18 -34.73
N ASN A 103 45.41 -40.58 -35.88
CA ASN A 103 44.65 -41.27 -36.93
C ASN A 103 44.14 -42.66 -36.53
N SER A 104 44.87 -43.38 -35.67
CA SER A 104 44.50 -44.72 -35.20
C SER A 104 43.60 -44.72 -33.96
N ALA A 105 43.55 -43.62 -33.22
CA ALA A 105 42.72 -43.50 -32.03
C ALA A 105 41.23 -43.30 -32.35
N GLU A 106 40.35 -43.83 -31.48
CA GLU A 106 38.94 -43.49 -31.49
C GLU A 106 38.75 -42.01 -31.18
N PHE A 107 38.02 -41.31 -32.03
CA PHE A 107 37.88 -39.86 -31.95
C PHE A 107 37.30 -39.38 -30.61
N GLN A 108 36.40 -40.16 -30.00
CA GLN A 108 35.81 -39.82 -28.69
C GLN A 108 36.81 -39.87 -27.52
N LYS A 109 37.91 -40.62 -27.66
CA LYS A 109 38.97 -40.71 -26.65
C LYS A 109 40.07 -39.67 -26.87
N LEU A 110 40.03 -38.95 -28.00
CA LEU A 110 41.00 -37.90 -28.30
C LEU A 110 40.62 -36.60 -27.60
N ASN A 111 41.58 -35.99 -26.92
CA ASN A 111 41.46 -34.62 -26.45
C ASN A 111 41.77 -33.65 -27.61
N VAL A 112 40.72 -33.24 -28.32
CA VAL A 112 40.83 -32.39 -29.51
C VAL A 112 41.39 -30.99 -29.18
N GLU A 113 41.19 -30.52 -27.96
CA GLU A 113 41.71 -29.23 -27.49
C GLU A 113 43.23 -29.29 -27.25
N GLN A 114 43.71 -30.38 -26.66
CA GLN A 114 45.14 -30.66 -26.53
C GLN A 114 45.80 -30.88 -27.90
N MET A 115 45.14 -31.60 -28.80
CA MET A 115 45.59 -31.77 -30.20
C MET A 115 45.76 -30.41 -30.89
N ASN A 116 44.83 -29.47 -30.70
CA ASN A 116 44.95 -28.12 -31.26
C ASN A 116 46.16 -27.36 -30.70
N LYS A 117 46.42 -27.45 -29.38
CA LYS A 117 47.59 -26.83 -28.76
C LYS A 117 48.89 -27.36 -29.37
N THR A 118 49.03 -28.68 -29.49
CA THR A 118 50.21 -29.34 -30.09
C THR A 118 50.39 -28.95 -31.56
N VAL A 119 49.32 -28.89 -32.36
CA VAL A 119 49.39 -28.45 -33.77
C VAL A 119 49.82 -26.99 -33.90
N VAL A 120 49.35 -26.11 -33.01
CA VAL A 120 49.77 -24.69 -32.99
C VAL A 120 51.25 -24.56 -32.62
N GLU A 121 51.73 -25.34 -31.64
CA GLU A 121 53.14 -25.39 -31.26
C GLU A 121 54.02 -25.88 -32.41
N TYR A 122 53.68 -27.01 -33.04
CA TYR A 122 54.41 -27.54 -34.19
C TYR A 122 54.39 -26.61 -35.40
N SER A 123 53.28 -25.92 -35.67
CA SER A 123 53.18 -24.90 -36.73
C SER A 123 54.11 -23.71 -36.45
N LYS A 124 54.23 -23.27 -35.19
CA LYS A 124 55.15 -22.21 -34.79
C LYS A 124 56.62 -22.63 -34.96
N THR A 125 56.97 -23.84 -34.53
CA THR A 125 58.33 -24.39 -34.68
C THR A 125 58.69 -24.58 -36.16
N ALA A 126 57.78 -25.13 -36.97
CA ALA A 126 57.98 -25.28 -38.41
C ALA A 126 58.17 -23.93 -39.12
N PHE A 127 57.41 -22.90 -38.73
CA PHE A 127 57.56 -21.54 -39.25
C PHE A 127 58.94 -20.95 -38.95
N GLN A 128 59.43 -21.10 -37.70
CA GLN A 128 60.75 -20.65 -37.29
C GLN A 128 61.86 -21.35 -38.06
N LEU A 129 61.78 -22.67 -38.22
CA LEU A 129 62.76 -23.47 -38.96
C LEU A 129 62.77 -23.16 -40.46
N THR A 130 61.60 -22.91 -41.07
CA THR A 130 61.51 -22.49 -42.48
C THR A 130 62.21 -21.14 -42.72
N ARG A 131 62.20 -20.25 -41.71
CA ARG A 131 62.89 -18.95 -41.79
C ARG A 131 64.39 -19.06 -41.52
N SER A 132 64.81 -19.99 -40.66
CA SER A 132 66.23 -20.22 -40.37
C SER A 132 66.95 -20.99 -41.48
N LEU A 133 66.24 -21.92 -42.14
CA LEU A 133 66.72 -22.77 -43.22
C LEU A 133 66.14 -22.30 -44.58
N GLU A 134 66.47 -21.09 -45.00
CA GLU A 134 65.97 -20.53 -46.26
C GLU A 134 66.37 -21.40 -47.47
N GLY A 135 65.37 -21.85 -48.24
CA GLY A 135 65.58 -22.68 -49.43
C GLY A 135 65.55 -24.20 -49.21
N ASP A 136 65.34 -24.66 -47.98
CA ASP A 136 65.19 -26.08 -47.64
C ASP A 136 63.80 -26.62 -47.99
N GLU A 137 63.73 -27.63 -48.86
CA GLU A 137 62.46 -28.21 -49.32
C GLU A 137 61.79 -29.07 -48.24
N VAL A 138 62.55 -29.73 -47.37
CA VAL A 138 62.02 -30.50 -46.22
C VAL A 138 61.32 -29.57 -45.23
N ALA A 139 61.92 -28.41 -44.94
CA ALA A 139 61.33 -27.39 -44.06
C ALA A 139 60.02 -26.82 -44.62
N LYS A 140 59.97 -26.55 -45.94
CA LYS A 140 58.74 -26.11 -46.62
C LYS A 140 57.67 -27.20 -46.57
N LYS A 141 58.04 -28.46 -46.83
CA LYS A 141 57.09 -29.58 -46.89
C LYS A 141 56.46 -29.86 -45.54
N ILE A 142 57.24 -29.95 -44.46
CA ILE A 142 56.69 -30.20 -43.13
C ILE A 142 55.74 -29.07 -42.70
N ARG A 143 56.13 -27.81 -42.97
CA ARG A 143 55.27 -26.65 -42.71
C ARG A 143 53.96 -26.74 -43.48
N GLN A 144 54.01 -27.05 -44.78
CA GLN A 144 52.81 -27.23 -45.59
C GLN A 144 51.90 -28.32 -45.00
N THR A 145 52.44 -29.48 -44.63
CA THR A 145 51.63 -30.58 -44.07
C THR A 145 51.02 -30.24 -42.71
N ILE A 146 51.72 -29.49 -41.86
CA ILE A 146 51.21 -29.03 -40.56
C ILE A 146 50.15 -27.96 -40.75
N ASP A 147 50.37 -26.99 -41.65
CA ASP A 147 49.41 -25.91 -41.93
C ASP A 147 48.13 -26.46 -42.60
N GLU A 148 48.25 -27.45 -43.48
CA GLU A 148 47.12 -28.20 -44.04
C GLU A 148 46.30 -28.89 -42.93
N PHE A 149 46.95 -29.58 -41.98
CA PHE A 149 46.24 -30.21 -40.86
C PHE A 149 45.62 -29.17 -39.91
N LYS A 150 46.33 -28.07 -39.65
CA LYS A 150 45.85 -26.94 -38.85
C LYS A 150 44.61 -26.30 -39.44
N SER A 151 44.49 -26.23 -40.77
CA SER A 151 43.28 -25.72 -41.44
C SER A 151 42.03 -26.58 -41.17
N LYS A 152 42.21 -27.86 -40.85
CA LYS A 152 41.14 -28.83 -40.53
C LYS A 152 40.75 -28.84 -39.06
N MET A 153 41.63 -28.35 -38.17
CA MET A 153 41.44 -28.35 -36.73
C MET A 153 40.12 -27.70 -36.25
N PRO A 154 39.64 -26.58 -36.80
CA PRO A 154 38.35 -26.01 -36.40
C PRO A 154 37.19 -27.00 -36.57
N CYS A 155 37.17 -27.74 -37.69
CA CYS A 155 36.14 -28.76 -37.94
C CYS A 155 36.25 -29.94 -36.96
N TYR A 156 37.47 -30.33 -36.58
CA TYR A 156 37.66 -31.35 -35.53
C TYR A 156 37.22 -30.85 -34.16
N LEU A 157 37.49 -29.58 -33.82
CA LEU A 157 37.02 -28.97 -32.56
C LEU A 157 35.49 -28.93 -32.51
N ASP A 158 34.84 -28.54 -33.60
CA ASP A 158 33.39 -28.56 -33.72
C ASP A 158 32.82 -29.97 -33.62
N TYR A 159 33.46 -30.96 -34.27
CA TYR A 159 33.05 -32.37 -34.16
C TYR A 159 33.36 -32.99 -32.77
N GLY A 160 34.34 -32.42 -32.06
CA GLY A 160 34.75 -32.80 -30.71
C GLY A 160 34.00 -32.06 -29.60
N ASN A 161 33.05 -31.19 -29.93
CA ASN A 161 32.32 -30.38 -28.95
C ASN A 161 31.64 -31.27 -27.87
N PRO A 162 31.96 -31.07 -26.58
CA PRO A 162 31.38 -31.85 -25.48
C PRO A 162 29.86 -31.74 -25.36
N ALA A 163 29.27 -30.62 -25.81
CA ALA A 163 27.82 -30.40 -25.80
C ALA A 163 27.07 -31.29 -26.81
N MET A 164 27.77 -31.93 -27.75
CA MET A 164 27.12 -32.78 -28.75
C MET A 164 26.70 -34.14 -28.19
N ARG A 165 25.39 -34.37 -28.27
CA ARG A 165 24.75 -35.65 -28.00
C ARG A 165 24.74 -36.55 -29.23
N GLU A 166 24.35 -37.81 -29.03
CA GLU A 166 24.29 -38.80 -30.09
C GLU A 166 23.37 -38.39 -31.25
N ARG A 167 22.28 -37.68 -30.97
CA ARG A 167 21.38 -37.11 -31.99
C ARG A 167 22.07 -36.10 -32.92
N HIS A 168 23.04 -35.33 -32.42
CA HIS A 168 23.81 -34.35 -33.21
C HIS A 168 24.85 -35.08 -34.06
N ARG A 169 25.57 -36.02 -33.44
CA ARG A 169 26.58 -36.85 -34.13
C ARG A 169 25.96 -37.73 -35.20
N ALA A 170 24.74 -38.25 -34.98
CA ALA A 170 24.00 -39.03 -35.95
C ALA A 170 23.66 -38.23 -37.22
N LYS A 171 23.25 -36.97 -37.10
CA LYS A 171 22.99 -36.07 -38.25
C LYS A 171 24.25 -35.83 -39.07
N ILE A 172 25.38 -35.60 -38.40
CA ILE A 172 26.68 -35.42 -39.05
C ILE A 172 27.12 -36.71 -39.76
N ARG A 173 27.02 -37.87 -39.10
CA ARG A 173 27.37 -39.17 -39.72
C ARG A 173 26.49 -39.51 -40.91
N GLN A 174 25.20 -39.21 -40.84
CA GLN A 174 24.27 -39.41 -41.95
C GLN A 174 24.65 -38.54 -43.16
N ALA A 175 24.99 -37.27 -42.94
CA ALA A 175 25.41 -36.37 -44.02
C ALA A 175 26.72 -36.83 -44.70
N ILE A 176 27.60 -37.48 -43.94
CA ILE A 176 28.90 -37.97 -44.42
C ILE A 176 28.81 -39.42 -44.96
N GLY A 177 27.66 -40.09 -44.83
CA GLY A 177 27.46 -41.47 -45.29
C GLY A 177 28.13 -42.55 -44.44
N MET A 178 28.38 -42.26 -43.15
CA MET A 178 29.05 -43.16 -42.21
C MET A 178 28.08 -43.99 -41.35
N GLY A 179 28.42 -45.26 -41.13
CA GLY A 179 27.70 -46.17 -40.22
C GLY A 179 27.97 -45.93 -38.73
N PRO A 180 27.28 -46.64 -37.82
CA PRO A 180 27.32 -46.43 -36.36
C PRO A 180 28.57 -47.01 -35.64
N SER A 181 29.60 -47.45 -36.37
CA SER A 181 30.80 -48.07 -35.79
C SER A 181 31.75 -47.06 -35.15
N ALA A 182 32.77 -47.56 -34.42
CA ALA A 182 33.82 -46.74 -33.81
C ALA A 182 34.46 -45.80 -34.85
N VAL A 183 34.38 -44.50 -34.60
CA VAL A 183 34.86 -43.45 -35.51
C VAL A 183 36.28 -43.08 -35.12
N THR A 184 37.26 -43.39 -35.97
CA THR A 184 38.64 -42.92 -35.83
C THR A 184 38.84 -41.62 -36.60
N LEU A 185 39.86 -40.82 -36.25
CA LEU A 185 40.19 -39.60 -37.00
C LEU A 185 40.53 -39.91 -38.47
N TYR A 186 41.16 -41.05 -38.74
CA TYR A 186 41.41 -41.54 -40.10
C TYR A 186 40.12 -41.70 -40.90
N LEU A 187 39.07 -42.27 -40.29
CA LEU A 187 37.80 -42.49 -40.96
C LEU A 187 37.08 -41.16 -41.27
N LEU A 188 37.24 -40.15 -40.40
CA LEU A 188 36.71 -38.80 -40.63
C LEU A 188 37.46 -38.07 -41.75
N GLU A 189 38.78 -38.24 -41.83
CA GLU A 189 39.60 -37.71 -42.92
C GLU A 189 39.26 -38.39 -44.26
N HIS A 190 39.10 -39.71 -44.27
CA HIS A 190 38.82 -40.47 -45.48
C HIS A 190 37.46 -40.12 -46.08
N ASN A 191 36.45 -39.85 -45.25
CA ASN A 191 35.13 -39.44 -45.69
C ASN A 191 34.98 -37.90 -45.86
N LYS A 192 36.10 -37.16 -45.89
CA LYS A 192 36.14 -35.72 -46.16
C LYS A 192 35.21 -34.88 -45.28
N LEU A 193 35.24 -35.10 -43.95
CA LEU A 193 34.50 -34.29 -42.97
C LEU A 193 34.65 -32.77 -43.20
N THR A 194 35.82 -32.33 -43.66
CA THR A 194 36.15 -30.94 -43.96
C THR A 194 35.31 -30.30 -45.07
N ASP A 195 34.74 -31.09 -45.97
CA ASP A 195 33.86 -30.60 -47.04
C ASP A 195 32.49 -30.17 -46.47
N TYR A 196 32.13 -30.71 -45.29
CA TYR A 196 30.90 -30.38 -44.55
C TYR A 196 31.14 -29.45 -43.35
N LYS A 197 32.26 -28.71 -43.34
CA LYS A 197 32.65 -27.84 -42.21
C LYS A 197 31.56 -26.86 -41.76
N GLU A 198 30.77 -26.32 -42.68
CA GLU A 198 29.68 -25.37 -42.36
C GLU A 198 28.53 -26.06 -41.62
N LEU A 199 28.13 -27.25 -42.09
CA LEU A 199 27.11 -28.07 -41.44
C LEU A 199 27.56 -28.54 -40.05
N VAL A 200 28.83 -28.94 -39.91
CA VAL A 200 29.41 -29.36 -38.63
C VAL A 200 29.45 -28.19 -37.65
N ALA A 201 29.83 -26.99 -38.09
CA ALA A 201 29.82 -25.78 -37.28
C ALA A 201 28.39 -25.37 -36.86
N GLU A 202 27.40 -25.47 -37.75
CA GLU A 202 26.00 -25.19 -37.45
C GLU A 202 25.42 -26.16 -36.40
N ILE A 203 25.69 -27.46 -36.56
CA ILE A 203 25.25 -28.49 -35.62
C ILE A 203 25.97 -28.35 -34.27
N SER A 204 27.27 -28.06 -34.27
CA SER A 204 28.07 -27.78 -33.07
C SER A 204 27.50 -26.56 -32.32
N GLY A 205 27.23 -25.46 -33.03
CA GLY A 205 26.63 -24.26 -32.45
C GLY A 205 25.22 -24.51 -31.89
N THR A 206 24.42 -25.33 -32.57
CA THR A 206 23.10 -25.75 -32.08
C THR A 206 23.23 -26.58 -30.81
N ALA A 207 24.18 -27.50 -30.75
CA ALA A 207 24.43 -28.34 -29.58
C ALA A 207 24.88 -27.53 -28.36
N SER A 208 25.78 -26.56 -28.54
CA SER A 208 26.18 -25.64 -27.47
C SER A 208 25.01 -24.79 -26.98
N GLY A 209 24.21 -24.25 -27.90
CA GLY A 209 23.01 -23.48 -27.54
C GLY A 209 21.96 -24.31 -26.80
N GLU A 210 21.75 -25.56 -27.20
CA GLU A 210 20.89 -26.52 -26.48
C GLU A 210 21.41 -26.80 -25.06
N TYR A 211 22.71 -27.08 -24.92
CA TYR A 211 23.34 -27.36 -23.64
C TYR A 211 23.21 -26.19 -22.66
N ASP A 212 23.38 -24.96 -23.13
CA ASP A 212 23.21 -23.77 -22.30
C ASP A 212 21.77 -23.61 -21.80
N LEU A 213 20.77 -23.91 -22.65
CA LEU A 213 19.37 -23.88 -22.25
C LEU A 213 19.03 -25.01 -21.26
N GLU A 214 19.56 -26.21 -21.47
CA GLU A 214 19.41 -27.34 -20.54
C GLU A 214 19.95 -27.00 -19.15
N HIS A 215 21.16 -26.44 -19.09
CA HIS A 215 21.77 -26.06 -17.81
C HIS A 215 21.01 -24.93 -17.11
N LYS A 216 20.44 -23.98 -17.87
CA LYS A 216 19.53 -22.98 -17.30
C LYS A 216 18.25 -23.61 -16.75
N LEU A 217 17.63 -24.53 -17.48
CA LEU A 217 16.42 -25.23 -17.03
C LEU A 217 16.68 -26.12 -15.80
N GLU A 218 17.87 -26.72 -15.71
CA GLU A 218 18.29 -27.49 -14.54
C GLU A 218 18.45 -26.59 -13.30
N LYS A 219 18.96 -25.37 -13.46
CA LYS A 219 19.00 -24.39 -12.36
C LYS A 219 17.60 -24.00 -11.89
N VAL A 220 16.66 -23.77 -12.82
CA VAL A 220 15.26 -23.52 -12.48
C VAL A 220 14.71 -24.69 -11.67
N THR A 221 14.93 -25.92 -12.14
CA THR A 221 14.48 -27.14 -11.45
C THR A 221 15.01 -27.22 -10.01
N LYS A 222 16.32 -27.05 -9.81
CA LYS A 222 16.95 -27.09 -8.49
C LYS A 222 16.43 -26.00 -7.56
N ALA A 223 16.23 -24.78 -8.07
CA ALA A 223 15.67 -23.69 -7.27
C ALA A 223 14.29 -24.03 -6.70
N TRP A 224 13.43 -24.69 -7.50
CA TRP A 224 12.09 -25.10 -7.08
C TRP A 224 12.06 -26.34 -6.17
N ASP A 225 13.06 -27.22 -6.28
CA ASP A 225 13.19 -28.38 -5.40
C ASP A 225 13.61 -27.97 -3.97
N GLU A 226 14.31 -26.85 -3.81
CA GLU A 226 14.75 -26.32 -2.51
C GLU A 226 13.77 -25.32 -1.89
N LEU A 227 12.89 -24.71 -2.70
CA LEU A 227 11.98 -23.66 -2.25
C LEU A 227 10.81 -24.23 -1.44
N LEU A 228 10.84 -24.00 -0.12
CA LEU A 228 9.83 -24.48 0.82
C LEU A 228 8.53 -23.65 0.77
N MET A 229 7.39 -24.30 1.00
CA MET A 229 6.12 -23.60 1.19
C MET A 229 6.02 -23.06 2.64
N PRO A 230 5.94 -21.73 2.85
CA PRO A 230 5.90 -21.13 4.18
C PRO A 230 4.52 -21.33 4.80
N VAL A 231 4.46 -22.09 5.91
CA VAL A 231 3.20 -22.36 6.64
C VAL A 231 3.36 -22.03 8.11
N THR A 232 2.55 -21.08 8.59
CA THR A 232 2.56 -20.57 9.98
C THR A 232 1.25 -20.90 10.70
N ASN A 233 1.30 -20.87 12.03
CA ASN A 233 0.12 -21.12 12.85
C ASN A 233 -0.72 -19.84 12.98
N HIS A 234 -2.03 -19.94 12.79
CA HIS A 234 -2.92 -18.79 12.94
C HIS A 234 -3.42 -18.65 14.38
N ARG A 235 -3.19 -17.47 15.00
CA ARG A 235 -3.63 -17.10 16.37
C ARG A 235 -3.21 -18.08 17.47
N ASN A 236 -2.12 -18.84 17.29
CA ASN A 236 -1.68 -19.90 18.22
C ASN A 236 -2.76 -20.96 18.49
N GLN A 237 -3.74 -21.11 17.60
CA GLN A 237 -4.78 -22.13 17.73
C GLN A 237 -4.27 -23.48 17.23
N ARG A 238 -4.67 -24.55 17.93
CA ARG A 238 -4.21 -25.91 17.63
C ARG A 238 -4.77 -26.36 16.27
N GLU A 239 -3.89 -26.86 15.41
CA GLU A 239 -4.22 -27.36 14.06
C GLU A 239 -4.77 -26.33 13.05
N LEU A 240 -4.61 -25.03 13.30
CA LEU A 240 -5.01 -23.97 12.37
C LEU A 240 -3.78 -23.36 11.69
N TRP A 241 -3.69 -23.50 10.36
CA TRP A 241 -2.51 -23.12 9.57
C TRP A 241 -2.87 -22.16 8.45
N ILE A 242 -1.98 -21.21 8.16
CA ILE A 242 -2.08 -20.25 7.05
C ILE A 242 -0.74 -20.17 6.32
N LEU A 243 -0.75 -19.64 5.10
CA LEU A 243 0.47 -19.26 4.39
C LEU A 243 1.17 -18.12 5.13
N GLY A 244 2.48 -18.25 5.29
CA GLY A 244 3.35 -17.21 5.81
C GLY A 244 3.72 -16.18 4.75
N ASP A 245 4.94 -15.65 4.82
CA ASP A 245 5.48 -14.75 3.81
C ASP A 245 5.86 -15.54 2.55
N VAL A 246 5.17 -15.27 1.44
CA VAL A 246 5.37 -15.93 0.14
C VAL A 246 6.10 -15.03 -0.87
N SER A 247 6.68 -13.90 -0.44
CA SER A 247 7.34 -12.94 -1.32
C SER A 247 8.42 -13.58 -2.18
N ASP A 248 9.24 -14.47 -1.60
CA ASP A 248 10.27 -15.21 -2.34
C ASP A 248 9.67 -16.12 -3.43
N ILE A 249 8.51 -16.73 -3.18
CA ILE A 249 7.82 -17.58 -4.15
C ILE A 249 7.30 -16.74 -5.32
N ILE A 250 6.68 -15.59 -5.05
CA ILE A 250 6.16 -14.68 -6.07
C ILE A 250 7.31 -14.17 -6.95
N MET A 251 8.41 -13.72 -6.34
CA MET A 251 9.59 -13.27 -7.06
C MET A 251 10.18 -14.37 -7.97
N GLN A 252 10.29 -15.61 -7.46
CA GLN A 252 10.78 -16.74 -8.25
C GLN A 252 9.83 -17.14 -9.38
N LEU A 253 8.51 -17.00 -9.21
CA LEU A 253 7.54 -17.22 -10.29
C LEU A 253 7.70 -16.18 -11.40
N GLU A 254 7.82 -14.91 -11.06
CA GLU A 254 8.00 -13.81 -12.03
C GLU A 254 9.31 -13.96 -12.81
N ASP A 255 10.42 -14.15 -12.11
CA ASP A 255 11.75 -14.32 -12.72
C ASP A 255 11.80 -15.54 -13.64
N HIS A 256 11.36 -16.71 -13.15
CA HIS A 256 11.41 -17.94 -13.95
C HIS A 256 10.37 -17.97 -15.07
N SER A 257 9.25 -17.23 -14.96
CA SER A 257 8.30 -17.04 -16.05
C SER A 257 8.98 -16.34 -17.25
N VAL A 258 9.68 -15.23 -17.00
CA VAL A 258 10.42 -14.51 -18.06
C VAL A 258 11.56 -15.36 -18.63
N GLN A 259 12.28 -16.09 -17.77
CA GLN A 259 13.35 -16.98 -18.22
C GLN A 259 12.82 -18.11 -19.12
N ILE A 260 11.74 -18.79 -18.74
CA ILE A 260 11.15 -19.87 -19.54
C ILE A 260 10.60 -19.33 -20.88
N GLN A 261 9.94 -18.17 -20.88
CA GLN A 261 9.50 -17.53 -22.13
C GLN A 261 10.68 -17.20 -23.06
N THR A 262 11.79 -16.73 -22.49
CA THR A 262 13.03 -16.50 -23.25
C THR A 262 13.61 -17.79 -23.81
N MET A 263 13.56 -18.90 -23.07
CA MET A 263 13.98 -20.22 -23.56
C MET A 263 13.07 -20.70 -24.70
N MET A 264 11.75 -20.53 -24.58
CA MET A 264 10.77 -20.90 -25.61
C MET A 264 10.97 -20.11 -26.91
N GLY A 265 11.36 -18.84 -26.83
CA GLY A 265 11.69 -18.00 -27.99
C GLY A 265 13.05 -18.28 -28.63
N SER A 266 13.90 -19.10 -28.00
CA SER A 266 15.24 -19.40 -28.51
C SER A 266 15.20 -20.34 -29.71
N ARG A 267 16.02 -20.04 -30.73
CA ARG A 267 16.20 -20.92 -31.91
C ARG A 267 16.76 -22.31 -31.56
N TYR A 268 17.39 -22.46 -30.40
CA TYR A 268 18.00 -23.70 -29.95
C TYR A 268 17.10 -24.56 -29.05
N VAL A 269 15.82 -24.20 -28.86
CA VAL A 269 14.93 -24.91 -27.92
C VAL A 269 14.50 -26.31 -28.41
N GLN A 270 14.67 -26.62 -29.70
CA GLN A 270 14.05 -27.79 -30.34
C GLN A 270 14.33 -29.12 -29.63
N GLY A 271 15.57 -29.37 -29.19
CA GLY A 271 15.95 -30.60 -28.49
C GLY A 271 15.33 -30.79 -27.10
N ILE A 272 14.84 -29.71 -26.47
CA ILE A 272 14.34 -29.68 -25.07
C ILE A 272 12.94 -29.09 -24.94
N ARG A 273 12.30 -28.79 -26.06
CA ARG A 273 11.04 -28.05 -26.10
C ARG A 273 9.97 -28.64 -25.19
N LYS A 274 9.87 -29.97 -25.15
CA LYS A 274 8.92 -30.67 -24.28
C LYS A 274 9.14 -30.37 -22.80
N ASP A 275 10.39 -30.34 -22.36
CA ASP A 275 10.73 -30.10 -20.95
C ASP A 275 10.47 -28.64 -20.59
N VAL A 276 10.77 -27.70 -21.50
CA VAL A 276 10.47 -26.28 -21.33
C VAL A 276 8.96 -26.02 -21.30
N GLU A 277 8.17 -26.68 -22.17
CA GLU A 277 6.69 -26.61 -22.17
C GLU A 277 6.09 -27.16 -20.86
N ILE A 278 6.64 -28.24 -20.31
CA ILE A 278 6.22 -28.78 -19.01
C ILE A 278 6.49 -27.75 -17.89
N TRP A 279 7.67 -27.13 -17.89
CA TRP A 279 8.01 -26.11 -16.90
C TRP A 279 7.19 -24.83 -17.06
N GLU A 280 6.88 -24.43 -18.29
CA GLU A 280 5.95 -23.32 -18.55
C GLU A 280 4.59 -23.58 -17.92
N GLN A 281 4.04 -24.79 -18.09
CA GLN A 281 2.77 -25.18 -17.47
C GLN A 281 2.85 -25.20 -15.94
N LYS A 282 3.96 -25.69 -15.37
CA LYS A 282 4.18 -25.70 -13.91
C LYS A 282 4.25 -24.29 -13.31
N ILE A 283 5.01 -23.38 -13.92
CA ILE A 283 5.13 -22.00 -13.44
C ILE A 283 3.81 -21.26 -13.59
N ARG A 284 3.10 -21.44 -14.71
CA ARG A 284 1.77 -20.86 -14.91
C ARG A 284 0.77 -21.37 -13.86
N LEU A 285 0.73 -22.68 -13.63
CA LEU A 285 -0.10 -23.27 -12.58
C LEU A 285 0.24 -22.72 -11.19
N GLY A 286 1.54 -22.56 -10.89
CA GLY A 286 2.01 -21.99 -9.63
C GLY A 286 1.55 -20.54 -9.43
N SER A 287 1.67 -19.70 -10.47
CA SER A 287 1.21 -18.31 -10.46
C SER A 287 -0.30 -18.21 -10.23
N ASP A 288 -1.10 -18.92 -11.03
CA ASP A 288 -2.56 -18.91 -10.86
C ASP A 288 -2.96 -19.46 -9.48
N SER A 289 -2.25 -20.49 -8.99
CA SER A 289 -2.57 -21.11 -7.70
C SER A 289 -2.24 -20.19 -6.54
N ILE A 290 -1.08 -19.52 -6.53
CA ILE A 290 -0.68 -18.66 -5.39
C ILE A 290 -1.61 -17.44 -5.28
N ASP A 291 -2.02 -16.84 -6.40
CA ASP A 291 -2.92 -15.69 -6.43
C ASP A 291 -4.29 -16.05 -5.83
N GLU A 292 -4.90 -17.14 -6.33
CA GLU A 292 -6.18 -17.64 -5.83
C GLU A 292 -6.08 -18.07 -4.36
N TRP A 293 -4.98 -18.71 -3.96
CA TRP A 293 -4.77 -19.17 -2.59
C TRP A 293 -4.68 -18.01 -1.59
N LEU A 294 -3.92 -16.96 -1.95
CA LEU A 294 -3.83 -15.76 -1.13
C LEU A 294 -5.18 -15.03 -1.04
N GLN A 295 -5.98 -15.03 -2.11
CA GLN A 295 -7.33 -14.49 -2.08
C GLN A 295 -8.25 -15.29 -1.14
N VAL A 296 -8.22 -16.63 -1.21
CA VAL A 296 -8.98 -17.49 -0.29
C VAL A 296 -8.56 -17.21 1.15
N GLN A 297 -7.25 -17.10 1.42
CA GLN A 297 -6.74 -16.82 2.77
C GLN A 297 -7.31 -15.52 3.33
N ARG A 298 -7.25 -14.43 2.55
CA ARG A 298 -7.77 -13.11 2.97
C ARG A 298 -9.27 -13.17 3.26
N GLY A 299 -10.05 -13.72 2.33
CA GLY A 299 -11.51 -13.83 2.48
C GLY A 299 -11.92 -14.75 3.63
N TRP A 300 -11.26 -15.90 3.76
CA TRP A 300 -11.51 -16.85 4.84
C TRP A 300 -11.16 -16.27 6.21
N MET A 301 -10.01 -15.59 6.36
CA MET A 301 -9.61 -14.99 7.64
C MET A 301 -10.60 -13.90 8.11
N TYR A 302 -11.11 -13.10 7.17
CA TYR A 302 -12.14 -12.11 7.47
C TYR A 302 -13.43 -12.78 7.96
N LEU A 303 -13.96 -13.72 7.18
CA LEU A 303 -15.23 -14.38 7.45
C LEU A 303 -15.16 -15.36 8.64
N GLU A 304 -14.01 -15.95 8.93
CA GLU A 304 -13.80 -16.83 10.11
C GLU A 304 -14.12 -16.09 11.40
N SER A 305 -13.61 -14.86 11.54
CA SER A 305 -13.86 -14.07 12.74
C SER A 305 -15.35 -13.77 12.94
N ILE A 306 -16.07 -13.54 11.84
CA ILE A 306 -17.48 -13.14 11.85
C ILE A 306 -18.39 -14.35 12.08
N PHE A 307 -18.20 -15.41 11.31
CA PHE A 307 -19.01 -16.62 11.40
C PHE A 307 -18.62 -17.51 12.59
N SER A 308 -17.59 -17.17 13.36
CA SER A 308 -17.35 -17.77 14.68
C SER A 308 -18.45 -17.44 15.69
N ALA A 309 -19.13 -16.30 15.53
CA ALA A 309 -20.22 -15.88 16.41
C ALA A 309 -21.52 -16.67 16.15
N GLU A 310 -22.01 -17.40 17.15
CA GLU A 310 -23.24 -18.21 17.04
C GLU A 310 -24.47 -17.39 16.60
N ASP A 311 -24.56 -16.14 17.03
CA ASP A 311 -25.73 -15.31 16.76
C ASP A 311 -25.79 -14.89 15.29
N ILE A 312 -24.64 -14.61 14.65
CA ILE A 312 -24.56 -14.37 13.21
C ILE A 312 -24.87 -15.65 12.42
N GLN A 313 -24.38 -16.82 12.86
CA GLN A 313 -24.73 -18.10 12.22
C GLN A 313 -26.24 -18.38 12.23
N ARG A 314 -26.95 -17.95 13.28
CA ARG A 314 -28.42 -18.09 13.37
C ARG A 314 -29.15 -17.14 12.43
N GLN A 315 -28.61 -15.95 12.20
CA GLN A 315 -29.20 -14.94 11.33
C GLN A 315 -28.94 -15.23 9.84
N LEU A 316 -27.78 -15.81 9.51
CA LEU A 316 -27.35 -16.17 8.15
C LEU A 316 -27.02 -17.67 8.04
N PRO A 317 -28.02 -18.57 8.17
CA PRO A 317 -27.77 -20.02 8.25
C PRO A 317 -27.29 -20.62 6.92
N GLN A 318 -27.75 -20.09 5.77
CA GLN A 318 -27.34 -20.59 4.46
C GLN A 318 -25.87 -20.24 4.19
N GLU A 319 -25.48 -19.01 4.46
CA GLU A 319 -24.13 -18.48 4.33
C GLU A 319 -23.18 -19.18 5.32
N SER A 320 -23.63 -19.43 6.55
CA SER A 320 -22.88 -20.19 7.54
C SER A 320 -22.60 -21.62 7.06
N SER A 321 -23.57 -22.28 6.41
CA SER A 321 -23.36 -23.62 5.83
C SER A 321 -22.37 -23.60 4.67
N LYS A 322 -22.43 -22.58 3.79
CA LYS A 322 -21.46 -22.39 2.71
C LYS A 322 -20.05 -22.15 3.29
N PHE A 323 -19.93 -21.26 4.28
CA PHE A 323 -18.67 -20.95 4.94
C PHE A 323 -18.06 -22.18 5.61
N LYS A 324 -18.84 -23.01 6.32
CA LYS A 324 -18.36 -24.26 6.93
C LYS A 324 -17.76 -25.23 5.92
N SER A 325 -18.29 -25.25 4.69
CA SER A 325 -17.75 -26.08 3.61
C SER A 325 -16.37 -25.57 3.15
N VAL A 326 -16.23 -24.26 2.99
CA VAL A 326 -14.94 -23.62 2.66
C VAL A 326 -13.93 -23.74 3.82
N ASP A 327 -14.36 -23.55 5.06
CA ASP A 327 -13.55 -23.68 6.27
C ASP A 327 -12.96 -25.09 6.41
N LYS A 328 -13.78 -26.13 6.15
CA LYS A 328 -13.32 -27.51 6.11
C LYS A 328 -12.29 -27.73 5.00
N PHE A 329 -12.59 -27.26 3.78
CA PHE A 329 -11.65 -27.34 2.66
C PHE A 329 -10.32 -26.66 2.97
N TRP A 330 -10.35 -25.46 3.55
CA TRP A 330 -9.16 -24.70 3.95
C TRP A 330 -8.31 -25.47 4.96
N LYS A 331 -8.92 -25.92 6.07
CA LYS A 331 -8.25 -26.67 7.14
C LYS A 331 -7.64 -27.97 6.61
N ASP A 332 -8.39 -28.73 5.81
CA ASP A 332 -7.92 -29.99 5.23
C ASP A 332 -6.75 -29.76 4.25
N THR A 333 -6.83 -28.73 3.42
CA THR A 333 -5.79 -28.38 2.45
C THR A 333 -4.51 -27.94 3.16
N MET A 334 -4.60 -27.00 4.09
CA MET A 334 -3.43 -26.50 4.83
C MET A 334 -2.77 -27.58 5.69
N LYS A 335 -3.56 -28.50 6.25
CA LYS A 335 -3.04 -29.68 6.96
C LYS A 335 -2.26 -30.61 6.03
N LYS A 336 -2.79 -30.89 4.83
CA LYS A 336 -2.11 -31.71 3.81
C LYS A 336 -0.81 -31.08 3.34
N VAL A 337 -0.80 -29.77 3.07
CA VAL A 337 0.41 -29.04 2.64
C VAL A 337 1.49 -29.16 3.70
N ARG A 338 1.17 -28.89 4.97
CA ARG A 338 2.14 -29.00 6.06
C ARG A 338 2.71 -30.40 6.25
N GLN A 339 1.92 -31.45 6.01
CA GLN A 339 2.31 -32.84 6.28
C GLN A 339 2.97 -33.55 5.09
N SER A 340 2.57 -33.24 3.86
CA SER A 340 2.88 -34.07 2.69
C SER A 340 3.51 -33.32 1.52
N TYR A 341 3.48 -31.98 1.48
CA TYR A 341 3.98 -31.18 0.36
C TYR A 341 4.88 -30.07 0.87
N ARG A 342 6.19 -30.35 0.96
CA ARG A 342 7.13 -29.48 1.67
C ARG A 342 7.62 -28.34 0.78
N THR A 343 7.75 -28.57 -0.53
CA THR A 343 8.16 -27.57 -1.50
C THR A 343 6.95 -26.84 -2.09
N ALA A 344 7.16 -25.60 -2.55
CA ALA A 344 6.11 -24.81 -3.16
C ALA A 344 5.56 -25.47 -4.44
N MET A 345 6.46 -26.04 -5.26
CA MET A 345 6.10 -26.66 -6.54
C MET A 345 5.27 -27.95 -6.36
N GLU A 346 5.56 -28.72 -5.33
CA GLU A 346 4.74 -29.88 -4.93
C GLU A 346 3.34 -29.46 -4.47
N ALA A 347 3.25 -28.38 -3.69
CA ALA A 347 1.98 -27.87 -3.18
C ALA A 347 1.07 -27.37 -4.31
N PHE A 348 1.61 -26.70 -5.34
CA PHE A 348 0.84 -26.24 -6.49
C PHE A 348 0.31 -27.39 -7.37
N GLN A 349 0.96 -28.55 -7.34
CA GLN A 349 0.56 -29.73 -8.12
C GLN A 349 -0.42 -30.65 -7.39
N ILE A 350 -0.95 -30.23 -6.23
CA ILE A 350 -2.02 -30.97 -5.56
C ILE A 350 -3.22 -31.12 -6.51
N PRO A 351 -3.71 -32.36 -6.75
CA PRO A 351 -4.80 -32.59 -7.70
C PRO A 351 -6.04 -31.76 -7.37
N ASN A 352 -6.60 -31.08 -8.38
CA ASN A 352 -7.78 -30.22 -8.29
C ASN A 352 -7.66 -29.03 -7.30
N LEU A 353 -6.46 -28.66 -6.86
CA LEU A 353 -6.28 -27.54 -5.94
C LEU A 353 -6.75 -26.22 -6.56
N LEU A 354 -6.21 -25.82 -7.72
CA LEU A 354 -6.56 -24.55 -8.37
C LEU A 354 -8.07 -24.40 -8.64
N PRO A 355 -8.78 -25.38 -9.25
CA PRO A 355 -10.23 -25.30 -9.39
C PRO A 355 -10.98 -25.19 -8.05
N SER A 356 -10.49 -25.88 -7.01
CA SER A 356 -11.11 -25.83 -5.68
C SER A 356 -10.89 -24.47 -4.99
N LEU A 357 -9.71 -23.85 -5.17
CA LEU A 357 -9.41 -22.50 -4.70
C LEU A 357 -10.32 -21.47 -5.39
N LYS A 358 -10.46 -21.55 -6.71
CA LYS A 358 -11.38 -20.68 -7.48
C LYS A 358 -12.83 -20.80 -6.99
N ASN A 359 -13.32 -22.03 -6.83
CA ASN A 359 -14.67 -22.27 -6.31
C ASN A 359 -14.83 -21.78 -4.85
N ALA A 360 -13.78 -21.90 -4.03
CA ALA A 360 -13.77 -21.36 -2.67
C ALA A 360 -13.88 -19.83 -2.70
N ASN A 361 -13.10 -19.14 -3.55
CA ASN A 361 -13.20 -17.70 -3.75
C ASN A 361 -14.59 -17.27 -4.22
N ASP A 362 -15.17 -17.92 -5.23
CA ASP A 362 -16.54 -17.64 -5.68
C ASP A 362 -17.57 -17.80 -4.55
N THR A 363 -17.38 -18.81 -3.70
CA THR A 363 -18.25 -19.05 -2.55
C THR A 363 -18.07 -17.97 -1.47
N LEU A 364 -16.84 -17.58 -1.17
CA LEU A 364 -16.53 -16.51 -0.21
C LEU A 364 -17.09 -15.16 -0.70
N ASP A 365 -16.96 -14.84 -1.99
CA ASP A 365 -17.52 -13.63 -2.60
C ASP A 365 -19.05 -13.59 -2.52
N GLN A 366 -19.72 -14.73 -2.74
CA GLN A 366 -21.17 -14.82 -2.54
C GLN A 366 -21.57 -14.59 -1.08
N ILE A 367 -20.81 -15.15 -0.13
CA ILE A 367 -21.05 -14.96 1.30
C ILE A 367 -20.87 -13.48 1.65
N GLN A 368 -19.80 -12.84 1.17
CA GLN A 368 -19.52 -11.43 1.42
C GLN A 368 -20.63 -10.52 0.88
N LYS A 369 -21.08 -10.73 -0.36
CA LYS A 369 -22.22 -9.97 -0.93
C LYS A 369 -23.50 -10.12 -0.11
N SER A 370 -23.77 -11.33 0.38
CA SER A 370 -24.95 -11.61 1.21
C SER A 370 -24.82 -10.96 2.58
N LEU A 371 -23.62 -10.95 3.17
CA LEU A 371 -23.31 -10.25 4.41
C LEU A 371 -23.47 -8.73 4.27
N GLU A 372 -22.98 -8.13 3.18
CA GLU A 372 -23.15 -6.70 2.89
C GLU A 372 -24.63 -6.32 2.76
N ALA A 373 -25.43 -7.13 2.05
CA ALA A 373 -26.88 -6.93 1.94
C ALA A 373 -27.60 -7.05 3.30
N TYR A 374 -27.15 -7.99 4.13
CA TYR A 374 -27.64 -8.15 5.50
C TYR A 374 -27.33 -6.93 6.37
N LEU A 375 -26.07 -6.47 6.37
CA LEU A 375 -25.64 -5.28 7.12
C LEU A 375 -26.41 -4.04 6.68
N GLU A 376 -26.66 -3.90 5.38
CA GLU A 376 -27.47 -2.81 4.87
C GLU A 376 -28.91 -2.82 5.40
N THR A 377 -29.53 -3.99 5.51
CA THR A 377 -30.87 -4.13 6.09
C THR A 377 -30.89 -3.66 7.55
N LYS A 378 -29.80 -3.91 8.29
CA LYS A 378 -29.62 -3.42 9.66
C LYS A 378 -29.41 -1.91 9.72
N ARG A 379 -28.67 -1.33 8.78
CA ARG A 379 -28.51 0.13 8.67
C ARG A 379 -29.81 0.84 8.35
N ALA A 380 -30.61 0.31 7.43
CA ALA A 380 -31.92 0.86 7.13
C ALA A 380 -32.87 0.80 8.35
N SER A 381 -32.73 -0.23 9.19
CA SER A 381 -33.54 -0.38 10.42
C SER A 381 -33.16 0.61 11.52
N PHE A 382 -31.87 0.96 11.64
CA PHE A 382 -31.37 2.00 12.54
C PHE A 382 -30.33 2.86 11.83
N PRO A 383 -30.75 4.01 11.25
CA PRO A 383 -29.93 4.83 10.35
C PRO A 383 -28.58 5.29 10.90
N ARG A 384 -28.39 5.33 12.22
CA ARG A 384 -27.09 5.73 12.81
C ARG A 384 -25.98 4.71 12.55
N PHE A 385 -26.33 3.46 12.22
CA PHE A 385 -25.35 2.43 11.80
C PHE A 385 -24.68 2.74 10.46
N TYR A 386 -25.19 3.67 9.66
CA TYR A 386 -24.50 4.14 8.46
C TYR A 386 -23.16 4.83 8.78
N PHE A 387 -22.98 5.34 10.01
CA PHE A 387 -21.77 6.02 10.47
C PHE A 387 -20.71 5.08 11.06
N LEU A 388 -21.02 3.79 11.17
CA LEU A 388 -20.10 2.77 11.67
C LEU A 388 -19.41 2.04 10.52
N SER A 389 -18.22 1.49 10.78
CA SER A 389 -17.60 0.52 9.88
C SER A 389 -18.35 -0.82 9.90
N ASP A 390 -18.09 -1.67 8.91
CA ASP A 390 -18.73 -2.99 8.82
C ASP A 390 -18.32 -3.87 10.01
N ASP A 391 -17.06 -3.82 10.43
CA ASP A 391 -16.54 -4.56 11.58
C ASP A 391 -17.14 -4.08 12.90
N GLU A 392 -17.31 -2.77 13.06
CA GLU A 392 -17.95 -2.19 14.24
C GLU A 392 -19.42 -2.59 14.33
N LEU A 393 -20.13 -2.54 13.21
CA LEU A 393 -21.52 -2.97 13.14
C LEU A 393 -21.65 -4.47 13.45
N LEU A 394 -20.77 -5.30 12.92
CA LEU A 394 -20.73 -6.73 13.22
C LEU A 394 -20.44 -7.01 14.70
N SER A 395 -19.53 -6.25 15.31
CA SER A 395 -19.26 -6.32 16.76
C SER A 395 -20.54 -6.06 17.56
N ILE A 396 -21.29 -5.00 17.23
CA ILE A 396 -22.57 -4.68 17.88
C ILE A 396 -23.60 -5.80 17.67
N LEU A 397 -23.76 -6.28 16.43
CA LEU A 397 -24.74 -7.31 16.07
C LEU A 397 -24.39 -8.68 16.68
N SER A 398 -23.12 -8.94 16.99
CA SER A 398 -22.69 -10.18 17.64
C SER A 398 -23.09 -10.27 19.12
N GLN A 399 -23.43 -9.15 19.77
CA GLN A 399 -23.70 -9.08 21.21
C GLN A 399 -25.18 -9.22 21.58
N THR A 400 -25.97 -9.98 20.82
CA THR A 400 -27.44 -10.04 21.04
C THR A 400 -27.86 -10.56 22.42
N ARG A 401 -27.04 -11.40 23.05
CA ARG A 401 -27.32 -11.98 24.38
C ARG A 401 -26.87 -11.10 25.53
N ASN A 402 -25.97 -10.16 25.30
CA ASN A 402 -25.40 -9.29 26.34
C ASN A 402 -25.52 -7.81 25.95
N PRO A 403 -26.67 -7.16 26.20
CA PRO A 403 -26.88 -5.75 25.89
C PRO A 403 -25.85 -4.81 26.56
N GLU A 404 -25.28 -5.19 27.70
CA GLU A 404 -24.26 -4.38 28.39
C GLU A 404 -22.98 -4.24 27.57
N ALA A 405 -22.62 -5.23 26.75
CA ALA A 405 -21.43 -5.21 25.90
C ALA A 405 -21.55 -4.17 24.77
N VAL A 406 -22.78 -3.82 24.37
CA VAL A 406 -23.01 -2.80 23.33
C VAL A 406 -22.63 -1.38 23.81
N GLN A 407 -22.54 -1.15 25.13
CA GLN A 407 -22.19 0.16 25.70
C GLN A 407 -20.87 0.73 25.21
N GLU A 408 -19.89 -0.12 24.86
CA GLU A 408 -18.60 0.33 24.32
C GLU A 408 -18.75 1.07 22.98
N HIS A 409 -19.83 0.79 22.24
CA HIS A 409 -20.11 1.35 20.94
C HIS A 409 -21.13 2.50 20.96
N LEU A 410 -21.81 2.77 22.09
CA LEU A 410 -22.86 3.79 22.16
C LEU A 410 -22.37 5.18 21.79
N CYS A 411 -21.16 5.56 22.20
CA CYS A 411 -20.57 6.87 21.88
C CYS A 411 -20.22 7.05 20.39
N LYS A 412 -20.35 6.00 19.57
CA LYS A 412 -20.24 6.09 18.11
C LYS A 412 -21.60 6.26 17.44
N CYS A 413 -22.68 5.81 18.08
CA CYS A 413 -24.05 5.94 17.57
C CYS A 413 -24.73 7.22 18.08
N PHE A 414 -24.38 7.67 19.27
CA PHE A 414 -24.90 8.87 19.93
C PHE A 414 -23.75 9.77 20.32
N ASP A 415 -23.94 11.09 20.22
CA ASP A 415 -22.86 12.06 20.45
C ASP A 415 -22.38 12.02 21.92
N ALA A 416 -23.32 12.02 22.87
CA ALA A 416 -22.99 12.10 24.30
C ALA A 416 -23.22 10.84 25.12
N ILE A 417 -24.06 9.89 24.68
CA ILE A 417 -24.38 8.71 25.48
C ILE A 417 -23.16 7.79 25.56
N LYS A 418 -22.57 7.68 26.75
CA LYS A 418 -21.46 6.77 27.03
C LYS A 418 -21.94 5.47 27.67
N ARG A 419 -22.90 5.55 28.57
CA ARG A 419 -23.43 4.41 29.32
C ARG A 419 -24.93 4.53 29.50
N VAL A 420 -25.56 3.38 29.70
CA VAL A 420 -26.97 3.28 30.06
C VAL A 420 -27.11 2.43 31.32
N THR A 421 -28.07 2.78 32.17
CA THR A 421 -28.29 2.05 33.43
C THR A 421 -29.35 0.98 33.23
N PHE A 422 -29.01 -0.26 33.55
CA PHE A 422 -29.93 -1.39 33.51
C PHE A 422 -30.59 -1.61 34.87
N THR A 423 -31.85 -2.05 34.88
CA THR A 423 -32.51 -2.57 36.08
C THR A 423 -31.79 -3.82 36.58
N GLN A 424 -31.72 -4.00 37.90
CA GLN A 424 -31.13 -5.20 38.52
C GLN A 424 -32.00 -6.47 38.35
N ASP A 425 -33.21 -6.33 37.81
CA ASP A 425 -34.14 -7.42 37.58
C ASP A 425 -33.79 -8.27 36.35
N LYS A 426 -34.35 -9.49 36.28
CA LYS A 426 -34.13 -10.45 35.18
C LYS A 426 -34.47 -9.89 33.78
N LYS A 427 -35.27 -8.84 33.69
CA LYS A 427 -35.69 -8.23 32.42
C LYS A 427 -34.62 -7.36 31.76
N ARG A 428 -33.61 -6.89 32.52
CA ARG A 428 -32.52 -6.01 32.05
C ARG A 428 -33.05 -4.83 31.21
N GLU A 429 -34.04 -4.12 31.76
CA GLU A 429 -34.60 -2.92 31.14
C GLU A 429 -33.64 -1.75 31.32
N ILE A 430 -33.56 -0.85 30.35
CA ILE A 430 -32.76 0.38 30.45
C ILE A 430 -33.63 1.51 31.00
N ILE A 431 -33.16 2.19 32.04
CA ILE A 431 -33.93 3.22 32.76
C ILE A 431 -33.34 4.63 32.68
N SER A 432 -32.07 4.77 32.32
CA SER A 432 -31.41 6.06 32.18
C SER A 432 -30.21 5.99 31.26
N MET A 433 -29.82 7.14 30.72
CA MET A 433 -28.58 7.34 29.96
C MET A 433 -27.61 8.22 30.74
N SER A 434 -26.32 8.09 30.46
CA SER A 434 -25.28 8.91 31.07
C SER A 434 -24.14 9.24 30.13
N ASP A 435 -23.57 10.43 30.33
CA ASP A 435 -22.48 10.96 29.52
C ASP A 435 -21.07 10.64 30.06
N MET A 436 -20.05 11.20 29.42
CA MET A 436 -18.64 11.01 29.78
C MET A 436 -18.25 11.60 31.15
N ILE A 437 -19.01 12.57 31.66
CA ILE A 437 -18.80 13.18 32.98
C ILE A 437 -19.78 12.66 34.03
N LYS A 438 -20.54 11.61 33.69
CA LYS A 438 -21.49 10.90 34.55
C LYS A 438 -22.74 11.72 34.90
N GLU A 439 -23.10 12.71 34.09
CA GLU A 439 -24.47 13.24 34.14
C GLU A 439 -25.43 12.10 33.79
N THR A 440 -26.51 11.96 34.54
CA THR A 440 -27.48 10.87 34.35
C THR A 440 -28.85 11.45 34.04
N VAL A 441 -29.44 11.04 32.93
CA VAL A 441 -30.78 11.48 32.49
C VAL A 441 -31.73 10.29 32.56
N PRO A 442 -32.75 10.33 33.44
CA PRO A 442 -33.75 9.26 33.52
C PRO A 442 -34.64 9.25 32.29
N PHE A 443 -35.03 8.06 31.85
CA PHE A 443 -36.03 7.92 30.80
C PHE A 443 -37.46 8.05 31.35
N THR A 444 -38.36 8.59 30.54
CA THR A 444 -39.81 8.67 30.82
C THR A 444 -40.47 7.30 30.99
N GLY A 445 -39.85 6.25 30.45
CA GLY A 445 -40.21 4.85 30.68
C GLY A 445 -39.06 3.91 30.30
N PRO A 446 -39.07 2.67 30.81
CA PRO A 446 -38.01 1.70 30.55
C PRO A 446 -37.95 1.27 29.09
N VAL A 447 -36.75 1.01 28.58
CA VAL A 447 -36.52 0.39 27.26
C VAL A 447 -36.21 -1.10 27.44
N GLN A 448 -36.95 -1.95 26.75
CA GLN A 448 -36.82 -3.40 26.84
C GLN A 448 -35.68 -3.91 25.93
N THR A 449 -34.72 -4.64 26.50
CA THR A 449 -33.61 -5.22 25.72
C THR A 449 -33.70 -6.73 25.54
N ALA A 450 -34.33 -7.44 26.48
CA ALA A 450 -34.40 -8.89 26.45
C ALA A 450 -35.29 -9.39 25.29
N GLY A 451 -34.70 -10.19 24.40
CA GLY A 451 -35.40 -10.78 23.25
C GLY A 451 -35.68 -9.83 22.09
N VAL A 452 -35.18 -8.59 22.17
CA VAL A 452 -35.34 -7.56 21.14
C VAL A 452 -34.03 -7.40 20.38
N ALA A 453 -34.11 -7.22 19.06
CA ALA A 453 -32.93 -7.00 18.23
C ALA A 453 -32.23 -5.68 18.57
N VAL A 454 -30.91 -5.62 18.40
CA VAL A 454 -30.09 -4.48 18.85
C VAL A 454 -30.49 -3.17 18.20
N GLU A 455 -30.75 -3.20 16.89
CA GLU A 455 -31.22 -2.04 16.14
C GLU A 455 -32.54 -1.46 16.66
N ARG A 456 -33.44 -2.29 17.21
CA ARG A 456 -34.76 -1.85 17.67
C ARG A 456 -34.68 -1.15 19.01
N TRP A 457 -34.02 -1.75 20.00
CA TRP A 457 -33.92 -1.10 21.31
C TRP A 457 -33.00 0.13 21.28
N LEU A 458 -32.04 0.21 20.34
CA LEU A 458 -31.28 1.45 20.09
C LEU A 458 -32.18 2.55 19.51
N ALA A 459 -33.10 2.22 18.60
CA ALA A 459 -34.10 3.17 18.13
C ALA A 459 -35.06 3.60 19.25
N ASP A 460 -35.46 2.67 20.13
CA ASP A 460 -36.26 3.00 21.32
C ASP A 460 -35.52 3.94 22.28
N ILE A 461 -34.19 3.76 22.46
CA ILE A 461 -33.36 4.71 23.21
C ILE A 461 -33.40 6.10 22.58
N GLU A 462 -33.30 6.19 21.25
CA GLU A 462 -33.37 7.48 20.54
C GLU A 462 -34.71 8.19 20.81
N GLU A 463 -35.83 7.48 20.72
CA GLU A 463 -37.16 8.03 21.01
C GLU A 463 -37.33 8.41 22.49
N LYS A 464 -36.89 7.54 23.42
CA LYS A 464 -36.94 7.80 24.86
C LYS A 464 -36.03 8.93 25.29
N MET A 465 -34.87 9.08 24.67
CA MET A 465 -33.96 10.20 24.88
C MET A 465 -34.66 11.53 24.59
N VAL A 466 -35.22 11.68 23.38
CA VAL A 466 -35.89 12.90 22.93
C VAL A 466 -37.10 13.23 23.80
N SER A 467 -37.98 12.25 24.05
CA SER A 467 -39.18 12.47 24.87
C SER A 467 -38.87 12.80 26.33
N SER A 468 -37.78 12.25 26.88
CA SER A 468 -37.37 12.52 28.27
C SER A 468 -36.78 13.90 28.43
N LEU A 469 -35.93 14.33 27.48
CA LEU A 469 -35.40 15.69 27.48
C LEU A 469 -36.49 16.73 27.25
N TRP A 470 -37.47 16.46 26.38
CA TRP A 470 -38.65 17.33 26.22
C TRP A 470 -39.42 17.48 27.54
N ALA A 471 -39.74 16.36 28.21
CA ALA A 471 -40.50 16.37 29.47
C ALA A 471 -39.75 17.08 30.60
N LEU A 472 -38.45 16.81 30.74
CA LEU A 472 -37.58 17.47 31.73
C LEU A 472 -37.45 18.97 31.44
N THR A 473 -37.37 19.37 30.18
CA THR A 473 -37.31 20.79 29.79
C THR A 473 -38.60 21.51 30.12
N LYS A 474 -39.76 20.91 29.83
CA LYS A 474 -41.06 21.46 30.23
C LYS A 474 -41.18 21.65 31.76
N ALA A 475 -40.73 20.64 32.52
CA ALA A 475 -40.72 20.70 33.98
C ALA A 475 -39.76 21.81 34.49
N ALA A 476 -38.58 21.94 33.88
CA ALA A 476 -37.60 22.96 34.22
C ALA A 476 -38.09 24.39 33.92
N VAL A 477 -38.78 24.60 32.79
CA VAL A 477 -39.45 25.89 32.46
C VAL A 477 -40.46 26.26 33.56
N SER A 478 -41.28 25.29 33.98
CA SER A 478 -42.33 25.51 34.99
C SER A 478 -41.77 25.73 36.39
N ALA A 479 -40.58 25.20 36.68
CA ALA A 479 -39.91 25.31 37.97
C ALA A 479 -38.95 26.50 38.08
N TYR A 480 -38.83 27.32 37.02
CA TYR A 480 -37.94 28.48 37.02
C TYR A 480 -38.38 29.50 38.09
N PRO A 481 -37.45 30.06 38.89
CA PRO A 481 -37.81 30.92 40.01
C PRO A 481 -38.39 32.26 39.56
N GLU A 482 -39.41 32.75 40.27
CA GLU A 482 -40.10 34.00 39.93
C GLU A 482 -39.20 35.25 40.00
N ASP A 483 -38.27 35.30 40.95
CA ASP A 483 -37.34 36.42 41.10
C ASP A 483 -36.26 36.44 40.00
N GLY A 484 -36.01 35.29 39.35
CA GLY A 484 -35.00 35.09 38.33
C GLY A 484 -33.56 35.29 38.78
N VAL A 485 -33.28 35.88 39.95
CA VAL A 485 -31.91 36.22 40.39
C VAL A 485 -31.30 35.11 41.26
N ALA A 486 -32.02 34.61 42.26
CA ALA A 486 -31.51 33.59 43.18
C ALA A 486 -31.73 32.17 42.64
N ARG A 487 -31.05 31.82 41.54
CA ARG A 487 -31.32 30.56 40.79
C ARG A 487 -30.59 29.32 41.29
N LYS A 488 -29.79 29.40 42.36
CA LYS A 488 -28.90 28.31 42.79
C LYS A 488 -29.59 26.95 42.91
N ASP A 489 -30.74 26.91 43.58
CA ASP A 489 -31.46 25.66 43.84
C ASP A 489 -32.08 25.08 42.57
N TRP A 490 -32.46 25.94 41.62
CA TRP A 490 -32.96 25.53 40.29
C TRP A 490 -31.82 25.05 39.37
N LEU A 491 -30.69 25.77 39.34
CA LEU A 491 -29.50 25.41 38.55
C LEU A 491 -28.94 24.04 38.94
N PHE A 492 -29.03 23.67 40.21
CA PHE A 492 -28.52 22.40 40.74
C PHE A 492 -29.62 21.38 41.04
N ALA A 493 -30.86 21.66 40.61
CA ALA A 493 -31.94 20.69 40.62
C ALA A 493 -31.60 19.49 39.72
N PRO A 494 -32.31 18.35 39.83
CA PRO A 494 -32.04 17.16 39.01
C PRO A 494 -32.53 17.31 37.55
N TYR A 495 -32.17 18.42 36.91
CA TYR A 495 -32.33 18.66 35.47
C TYR A 495 -30.98 18.49 34.76
N PRO A 496 -30.95 17.90 33.56
CA PRO A 496 -29.73 17.84 32.76
C PRO A 496 -29.23 19.24 32.41
N SER A 497 -27.91 19.45 32.36
CA SER A 497 -27.32 20.75 32.06
C SER A 497 -27.82 21.34 30.73
N GLN A 498 -27.96 20.51 29.70
CA GLN A 498 -28.51 20.92 28.41
C GLN A 498 -29.93 21.51 28.54
N THR A 499 -30.76 20.93 29.41
CA THR A 499 -32.10 21.44 29.69
C THR A 499 -32.03 22.78 30.40
N VAL A 500 -31.16 22.91 31.40
CA VAL A 500 -30.95 24.16 32.14
C VAL A 500 -30.54 25.29 31.18
N ASP A 501 -29.56 25.04 30.30
CA ASP A 501 -29.09 25.99 29.29
C ASP A 501 -30.22 26.43 28.35
N ALA A 502 -31.03 25.48 27.86
CA ALA A 502 -32.15 25.80 26.96
C ALA A 502 -33.23 26.64 27.66
N VAL A 503 -33.57 26.33 28.92
CA VAL A 503 -34.54 27.11 29.69
C VAL A 503 -34.02 28.50 30.03
N ASP A 504 -32.74 28.61 30.36
CA ASP A 504 -32.09 29.91 30.55
C ASP A 504 -32.24 30.81 29.32
N GLN A 505 -31.98 30.27 28.12
CA GLN A 505 -32.17 31.01 26.86
C GLN A 505 -33.63 31.37 26.57
N ILE A 506 -34.60 30.52 26.96
CA ILE A 506 -36.04 30.83 26.87
C ILE A 506 -36.36 32.03 27.77
N MET A 507 -35.87 32.02 29.02
CA MET A 507 -36.15 33.09 29.97
C MET A 507 -35.45 34.39 29.58
N TRP A 508 -34.21 34.33 29.09
CA TRP A 508 -33.52 35.49 28.55
C TRP A 508 -34.28 36.11 27.37
N THR A 509 -34.74 35.28 26.43
CA THR A 509 -35.56 35.73 25.29
C THR A 509 -36.83 36.43 25.77
N LYS A 510 -37.54 35.82 26.74
CA LYS A 510 -38.75 36.39 27.32
C LYS A 510 -38.50 37.74 27.99
N CYS A 511 -37.50 37.85 28.85
CA CYS A 511 -37.18 39.11 29.54
C CYS A 511 -36.82 40.23 28.55
N ALA A 512 -36.07 39.91 27.50
CA ALA A 512 -35.71 40.87 26.45
C ALA A 512 -36.94 41.36 25.66
N GLU A 513 -37.85 40.46 25.28
CA GLU A 513 -39.07 40.84 24.56
C GLU A 513 -40.08 41.59 25.44
N ASP A 514 -40.20 41.22 26.73
CA ASP A 514 -41.00 41.96 27.70
C ASP A 514 -40.47 43.40 27.85
N ALA A 515 -39.14 43.57 27.93
CA ALA A 515 -38.50 44.89 27.97
C ALA A 515 -38.73 45.69 26.68
N LEU A 516 -38.56 45.08 25.49
CA LEU A 516 -38.84 45.73 24.21
C LEU A 516 -40.30 46.15 24.09
N THR A 517 -41.23 45.31 24.53
CA THR A 517 -42.67 45.61 24.54
C THR A 517 -42.99 46.80 25.45
N LEU A 518 -42.31 46.91 26.60
CA LEU A 518 -42.43 48.08 27.47
C LEU A 518 -41.83 49.34 26.85
N VAL A 519 -40.70 49.24 26.14
CA VAL A 519 -40.12 50.34 25.36
C VAL A 519 -41.08 50.81 24.27
N GLU A 520 -41.67 49.88 23.53
CA GLU A 520 -42.68 50.16 22.50
C GLU A 520 -43.90 50.89 23.08
N ASN A 521 -44.31 50.50 24.29
CA ASN A 521 -45.39 51.14 25.05
C ASN A 521 -44.97 52.45 25.77
N GLY A 522 -43.75 52.95 25.54
CA GLY A 522 -43.29 54.26 25.98
C GLY A 522 -42.34 54.29 27.19
N ASN A 523 -42.05 53.15 27.83
CA ASN A 523 -41.08 53.06 28.91
C ASN A 523 -39.65 52.89 28.37
N LYS A 524 -38.98 54.00 28.06
CA LYS A 524 -37.64 54.01 27.48
C LYS A 524 -36.54 53.44 28.38
N GLU A 525 -36.77 53.35 29.69
CA GLU A 525 -35.80 52.83 30.66
C GLU A 525 -35.91 51.31 30.85
N ALA A 526 -36.93 50.66 30.25
CA ALA A 526 -37.17 49.22 30.44
C ALA A 526 -36.00 48.35 29.96
N MET A 527 -35.35 48.70 28.84
CA MET A 527 -34.19 47.95 28.34
C MET A 527 -32.98 48.09 29.27
N GLN A 528 -32.72 49.30 29.78
CA GLN A 528 -31.66 49.54 30.75
C GLN A 528 -31.88 48.71 32.03
N GLY A 529 -33.13 48.67 32.52
CA GLY A 529 -33.50 47.84 33.67
C GLY A 529 -33.27 46.34 33.42
N ASN A 530 -33.50 45.86 32.19
CA ASN A 530 -33.21 44.47 31.81
C ASN A 530 -31.69 44.19 31.76
N VAL A 531 -30.88 45.13 31.26
CA VAL A 531 -29.40 45.04 31.30
C VAL A 531 -28.91 44.94 32.75
N GLU A 532 -29.42 45.80 33.65
CA GLU A 532 -29.07 45.77 35.08
C GLU A 532 -29.49 44.45 35.75
N PHE A 533 -30.67 43.94 35.41
CA PHE A 533 -31.15 42.64 35.88
C PHE A 533 -30.23 41.49 35.44
N ALA A 534 -29.87 41.44 34.16
CA ALA A 534 -29.00 40.40 33.61
C ALA A 534 -27.59 40.47 34.24
N LYS A 535 -27.04 41.68 34.46
CA LYS A 535 -25.77 41.88 35.19
C LYS A 535 -25.85 41.34 36.62
N LYS A 536 -26.96 41.59 37.32
CA LYS A 536 -27.18 41.08 38.68
C LYS A 536 -27.32 39.55 38.71
N GLN A 537 -27.92 38.93 37.69
CA GLN A 537 -27.94 37.48 37.54
C GLN A 537 -26.51 36.94 37.35
N LEU A 538 -25.72 37.53 36.44
CA LEU A 538 -24.34 37.13 36.17
C LEU A 538 -23.46 37.25 37.43
N GLU A 539 -23.58 38.32 38.21
CA GLU A 539 -22.84 38.48 39.47
C GLU A 539 -23.12 37.34 40.46
N HIS A 540 -24.38 36.91 40.58
CA HIS A 540 -24.73 35.75 41.39
C HIS A 540 -24.14 34.46 40.81
N SER A 541 -24.26 34.22 39.50
CA SER A 541 -23.67 33.07 38.81
C SER A 541 -22.15 32.97 39.03
N VAL A 542 -21.42 34.08 38.89
CA VAL A 542 -19.97 34.16 39.16
C VAL A 542 -19.65 33.89 40.63
N GLY A 543 -20.52 34.36 41.56
CA GLY A 543 -20.44 34.02 42.97
C GLY A 543 -20.55 32.51 43.23
N LEU A 544 -21.42 31.81 42.50
CA LEU A 544 -21.59 30.35 42.61
C LEU A 544 -20.36 29.57 42.13
N VAL A 545 -19.67 30.03 41.08
CA VAL A 545 -18.46 29.37 40.55
C VAL A 545 -17.30 29.31 41.55
N ARG A 546 -17.27 30.26 42.49
CA ARG A 546 -16.27 30.31 43.57
C ARG A 546 -16.53 29.32 44.70
N LEU A 547 -17.70 28.70 44.73
CA LEU A 547 -18.01 27.64 45.68
C LEU A 547 -17.32 26.33 45.29
N ASP A 548 -17.33 25.38 46.21
CA ASP A 548 -16.88 24.02 45.94
C ASP A 548 -17.95 23.28 45.11
N LEU A 549 -17.85 23.42 43.80
CA LEU A 549 -18.76 22.80 42.84
C LEU A 549 -18.26 21.42 42.42
N THR A 550 -19.21 20.49 42.29
CA THR A 550 -18.95 19.21 41.62
C THR A 550 -18.52 19.43 40.17
N LYS A 551 -17.88 18.43 39.55
CA LYS A 551 -17.45 18.52 38.15
C LYS A 551 -18.61 18.87 37.21
N LEU A 552 -19.79 18.26 37.40
CA LEU A 552 -20.98 18.52 36.59
C LEU A 552 -21.45 19.96 36.70
N GLN A 553 -21.57 20.44 37.94
CA GLN A 553 -21.98 21.82 38.23
C GLN A 553 -20.98 22.84 37.66
N ARG A 554 -19.68 22.55 37.74
CA ARG A 554 -18.65 23.45 37.20
C ARG A 554 -18.75 23.60 35.68
N VAL A 555 -18.98 22.51 34.95
CA VAL A 555 -19.16 22.57 33.48
C VAL A 555 -20.44 23.32 33.11
N LEU A 556 -21.55 23.05 33.80
CA LEU A 556 -22.82 23.78 33.63
C LEU A 556 -22.62 25.29 33.84
N MET A 557 -22.03 25.67 34.97
CA MET A 557 -21.83 27.09 35.27
C MET A 557 -20.90 27.77 34.27
N GLY A 558 -19.87 27.07 33.78
CA GLY A 558 -18.99 27.59 32.73
C GLY A 558 -19.74 27.85 31.43
N ALA A 559 -20.58 26.90 31.00
CA ALA A 559 -21.44 27.05 29.81
C ALA A 559 -22.43 28.22 29.97
N LEU A 560 -23.12 28.27 31.11
CA LEU A 560 -24.12 29.31 31.41
C LEU A 560 -23.49 30.71 31.42
N ILE A 561 -22.34 30.89 32.07
CA ILE A 561 -21.66 32.21 32.12
C ILE A 561 -21.25 32.68 30.73
N VAL A 562 -20.79 31.78 29.86
CA VAL A 562 -20.46 32.12 28.47
C VAL A 562 -21.68 32.68 27.74
N LEU A 563 -22.85 32.05 27.93
CA LEU A 563 -24.11 32.48 27.34
C LEU A 563 -24.64 33.78 27.97
N ASP A 564 -24.62 33.90 29.30
CA ASP A 564 -25.06 35.09 30.05
C ASP A 564 -24.26 36.34 29.63
N VAL A 565 -22.93 36.23 29.52
CA VAL A 565 -22.07 37.36 29.12
C VAL A 565 -22.38 37.81 27.69
N HIS A 566 -22.61 36.87 26.78
CA HIS A 566 -23.05 37.19 25.43
C HIS A 566 -24.43 37.85 25.43
N GLY A 567 -25.39 37.30 26.18
CA GLY A 567 -26.74 37.85 26.33
C GLY A 567 -26.75 39.28 26.85
N ILE A 568 -25.90 39.61 27.84
CA ILE A 568 -25.73 40.98 28.34
C ILE A 568 -25.17 41.89 27.24
N SER A 569 -24.14 41.46 26.51
CA SER A 569 -23.57 42.24 25.41
C SER A 569 -24.63 42.56 24.35
N VAL A 570 -25.50 41.60 24.03
CA VAL A 570 -26.61 41.80 23.10
C VAL A 570 -27.60 42.84 23.64
N LEU A 571 -27.99 42.76 24.92
CA LEU A 571 -28.89 43.74 25.53
C LEU A 571 -28.31 45.16 25.53
N GLU A 572 -27.01 45.30 25.83
CA GLU A 572 -26.30 46.59 25.75
C GLU A 572 -26.27 47.14 24.31
N ASP A 573 -26.06 46.27 23.32
CA ASP A 573 -26.12 46.64 21.91
C ASP A 573 -27.53 47.09 21.49
N LEU A 574 -28.60 46.43 21.96
CA LEU A 574 -29.99 46.82 21.71
C LEU A 574 -30.33 48.17 22.33
N GLU A 575 -29.87 48.42 23.57
CA GLU A 575 -30.02 49.70 24.26
C GLU A 575 -29.29 50.82 23.50
N GLY A 576 -28.03 50.59 23.12
CA GLY A 576 -27.21 51.52 22.37
C GLY A 576 -27.78 51.84 20.99
N ALA A 577 -28.34 50.83 20.31
CA ALA A 577 -29.03 50.97 19.03
C ALA A 577 -30.42 51.62 19.16
N LYS A 578 -30.94 51.76 20.39
CA LYS A 578 -32.30 52.25 20.69
C LYS A 578 -33.39 51.41 20.00
N CYS A 579 -33.22 50.09 20.05
CA CYS A 579 -34.19 49.12 19.57
C CYS A 579 -35.54 49.35 20.25
N SER A 580 -36.61 49.41 19.46
CA SER A 580 -37.92 49.92 19.90
C SER A 580 -39.05 48.91 19.78
N SER A 581 -38.83 47.80 19.06
CA SER A 581 -39.83 46.75 18.90
C SER A 581 -39.20 45.37 18.75
N VAL A 582 -39.96 44.32 19.05
CA VAL A 582 -39.59 42.91 18.84
C VAL A 582 -39.41 42.53 17.37
N THR A 583 -39.89 43.35 16.44
CA THR A 583 -39.69 43.15 15.00
C THR A 583 -38.40 43.76 14.46
N ASP A 584 -37.68 44.55 15.27
CA ASP A 584 -36.46 45.22 14.83
C ASP A 584 -35.36 44.20 14.47
N PHE A 585 -34.58 44.53 13.43
CA PHE A 585 -33.58 43.61 12.90
C PHE A 585 -32.53 43.24 13.94
N ASP A 586 -32.10 44.19 14.76
CA ASP A 586 -31.08 43.99 15.79
C ASP A 586 -31.48 42.97 16.86
N TRP A 587 -32.78 42.82 17.13
CA TRP A 587 -33.31 41.73 17.94
C TRP A 587 -33.53 40.47 17.12
N SER A 588 -34.16 40.59 15.95
CA SER A 588 -34.53 39.42 15.13
C SER A 588 -33.34 38.60 14.65
N LYS A 589 -32.14 39.21 14.52
CA LYS A 589 -30.90 38.54 14.11
C LYS A 589 -30.34 37.57 15.17
N GLN A 590 -30.76 37.72 16.43
CA GLN A 590 -30.35 36.88 17.53
C GLN A 590 -31.04 35.51 17.49
N LEU A 591 -30.39 34.50 18.06
CA LEU A 591 -30.96 33.16 18.22
C LEU A 591 -31.87 33.16 19.45
N ARG A 592 -33.18 33.02 19.24
CA ARG A 592 -34.23 33.24 20.26
C ARG A 592 -35.02 31.98 20.51
N TYR A 593 -35.32 31.69 21.77
CA TYR A 593 -35.96 30.45 22.20
C TYR A 593 -37.34 30.73 22.79
N TYR A 594 -38.33 29.96 22.37
CA TYR A 594 -39.72 30.13 22.77
C TYR A 594 -40.31 28.80 23.20
N TRP A 595 -40.80 28.73 24.44
CA TRP A 595 -41.73 27.66 24.81
C TRP A 595 -43.14 28.10 24.44
N THR A 596 -43.71 27.52 23.40
CA THR A 596 -45.04 27.92 22.88
C THR A 596 -46.08 26.85 23.15
N MET A 597 -47.25 27.30 23.59
CA MET A 597 -48.46 26.47 23.71
C MET A 597 -49.31 26.49 22.43
N GLU A 598 -49.03 27.43 21.52
CA GLU A 598 -49.75 27.62 20.27
C GLU A 598 -49.27 26.64 19.19
N GLU A 599 -50.17 26.28 18.26
CA GLU A 599 -49.80 25.50 17.08
C GLU A 599 -48.88 26.30 16.17
N VAL A 600 -47.64 25.84 16.02
CA VAL A 600 -46.68 26.43 15.08
C VAL A 600 -46.51 25.51 13.88
N SER A 601 -46.71 26.06 12.68
CA SER A 601 -46.35 25.40 11.43
C SER A 601 -44.83 25.35 11.30
N MET A 602 -44.28 24.15 11.22
CA MET A 602 -42.85 23.93 11.08
C MET A 602 -42.42 23.93 9.61
N SER A 603 -41.13 24.09 9.36
CA SER A 603 -40.53 24.10 8.01
C SER A 603 -40.69 22.77 7.26
N ASP A 604 -40.94 21.68 7.99
CA ASP A 604 -41.26 20.36 7.46
C ASP A 604 -42.77 20.14 7.20
N GLY A 605 -43.61 21.15 7.46
CA GLY A 605 -45.06 21.10 7.27
C GLY A 605 -45.83 20.40 8.39
N LYS A 606 -45.17 20.02 9.50
CA LYS A 606 -45.83 19.47 10.69
C LYS A 606 -46.23 20.57 11.66
N PHE A 607 -47.26 20.32 12.45
CA PHE A 607 -47.69 21.21 13.53
C PHE A 607 -47.23 20.64 14.87
N THR A 608 -46.70 21.50 15.73
CA THR A 608 -46.37 21.17 17.12
C THR A 608 -47.00 22.20 18.06
N SER A 609 -47.56 21.72 19.16
CA SER A 609 -48.08 22.53 20.27
C SER A 609 -47.38 22.09 21.55
N ASP A 610 -47.16 22.99 22.50
CA ASP A 610 -46.46 22.70 23.77
C ASP A 610 -45.02 22.20 23.52
N ASP A 611 -44.25 23.03 22.83
CA ASP A 611 -42.90 22.69 22.39
C ASP A 611 -41.93 23.90 22.40
N CYS A 612 -40.64 23.61 22.31
CA CYS A 612 -39.59 24.62 22.22
C CYS A 612 -39.24 24.92 20.76
N ILE A 613 -39.45 26.17 20.36
CA ILE A 613 -39.18 26.69 19.01
C ILE A 613 -38.02 27.66 19.09
N VAL A 614 -37.03 27.47 18.22
CA VAL A 614 -35.89 28.36 18.08
C VAL A 614 -36.04 29.17 16.80
N ARG A 615 -35.93 30.50 16.91
CA ARG A 615 -36.05 31.42 15.77
C ARG A 615 -34.80 32.26 15.61
N GLN A 616 -34.41 32.50 14.37
CA GLN A 616 -33.36 33.43 14.01
C GLN A 616 -33.66 34.04 12.64
N THR A 617 -33.79 35.36 12.58
CA THR A 617 -34.28 36.09 11.40
C THR A 617 -35.62 35.51 10.90
N ILE A 618 -35.65 34.95 9.68
CA ILE A 618 -36.80 34.26 9.09
C ILE A 618 -36.83 32.76 9.41
N ALA A 619 -35.71 32.20 9.89
CA ALA A 619 -35.60 30.78 10.18
C ALA A 619 -36.36 30.46 11.48
N SER A 620 -37.13 29.38 11.44
CA SER A 620 -37.85 28.83 12.59
C SER A 620 -37.69 27.31 12.56
N SER A 621 -37.21 26.75 13.66
CA SER A 621 -36.88 25.33 13.80
C SER A 621 -37.29 24.80 15.16
N ARG A 622 -37.61 23.51 15.22
CA ARG A 622 -37.89 22.82 16.49
C ARG A 622 -36.56 22.62 17.22
N TYR A 623 -36.53 22.87 18.52
CA TYR A 623 -35.44 22.33 19.34
C TYR A 623 -35.53 20.80 19.31
N SER A 624 -34.45 20.12 18.94
CA SER A 624 -34.54 18.69 18.59
C SER A 624 -34.47 17.74 19.79
N PHE A 625 -34.14 18.24 20.98
CA PHE A 625 -34.02 17.48 22.24
C PHE A 625 -33.14 16.22 22.15
N GLU A 626 -32.17 16.17 21.24
CA GLU A 626 -31.17 15.12 21.27
C GLU A 626 -30.19 15.38 22.43
N TYR A 627 -29.78 14.33 23.14
CA TYR A 627 -28.84 14.47 24.25
C TYR A 627 -27.41 14.65 23.74
N LEU A 628 -26.87 15.84 23.95
CA LEU A 628 -25.52 16.25 23.56
C LEU A 628 -24.59 16.39 24.76
N GLY A 629 -25.04 15.97 25.94
CA GLY A 629 -24.25 15.88 27.16
C GLY A 629 -23.97 17.23 27.80
N ASN A 630 -23.41 17.19 29.00
CA ASN A 630 -22.94 18.39 29.67
C ASN A 630 -21.56 18.77 29.11
N THR A 631 -21.56 19.69 28.15
CA THR A 631 -20.35 20.11 27.43
C THR A 631 -20.18 21.63 27.44
N PRO A 632 -18.95 22.13 27.35
CA PRO A 632 -18.72 23.57 27.24
C PRO A 632 -19.38 24.15 25.97
N ARG A 633 -19.83 25.40 26.08
CA ARG A 633 -20.28 26.23 24.96
C ARG A 633 -19.10 26.98 24.35
N LEU A 634 -19.12 27.16 23.03
CA LEU A 634 -18.18 28.05 22.35
C LEU A 634 -18.48 29.49 22.75
N VAL A 635 -17.42 30.29 22.94
CA VAL A 635 -17.59 31.73 23.17
C VAL A 635 -18.17 32.37 21.93
N VAL A 636 -19.33 33.01 22.10
CA VAL A 636 -20.05 33.69 21.01
C VAL A 636 -19.43 35.08 20.79
N THR A 637 -19.07 35.35 19.54
CA THR A 637 -18.48 36.60 19.06
C THR A 637 -19.29 37.12 17.87
N PRO A 638 -19.14 38.40 17.47
CA PRO A 638 -19.81 38.91 16.27
C PRO A 638 -19.50 38.14 14.99
N LEU A 639 -18.35 37.44 14.92
CA LEU A 639 -18.01 36.57 13.79
C LEU A 639 -18.84 35.27 13.80
N THR A 640 -18.97 34.63 14.97
CA THR A 640 -19.74 33.39 15.12
C THR A 640 -21.24 33.66 14.99
N ASP A 641 -21.75 34.81 15.42
CA ASP A 641 -23.16 35.20 15.22
C ASP A 641 -23.52 35.34 13.74
N LYS A 642 -22.65 35.99 12.96
CA LYS A 642 -22.81 36.07 11.50
C LYS A 642 -22.81 34.68 10.86
N CYS A 643 -21.97 33.78 11.38
CA CYS A 643 -21.96 32.40 10.94
C CYS A 643 -23.29 31.72 11.27
N TYR A 644 -23.78 31.80 12.52
CA TYR A 644 -25.06 31.22 12.94
C TYR A 644 -26.20 31.68 12.06
N MET A 645 -26.32 33.00 11.88
CA MET A 645 -27.37 33.61 11.08
C MET A 645 -27.35 33.14 9.62
N THR A 646 -26.16 32.94 9.05
CA THR A 646 -26.02 32.43 7.68
C THR A 646 -26.34 30.94 7.60
N LEU A 647 -25.90 30.14 8.59
CA LEU A 647 -26.12 28.69 8.63
C LEU A 647 -27.59 28.35 8.87
N THR A 648 -28.27 29.02 9.82
CA THR A 648 -29.70 28.83 10.07
C THR A 648 -30.54 29.29 8.87
N GLY A 649 -30.16 30.41 8.24
CA GLY A 649 -30.77 30.87 6.99
C GLY A 649 -30.57 29.89 5.83
N ALA A 650 -29.39 29.26 5.72
CA ALA A 650 -29.12 28.25 4.70
C ALA A 650 -30.01 27.03 4.86
N ILE A 651 -30.13 26.50 6.09
CA ILE A 651 -30.97 25.35 6.41
C ILE A 651 -32.44 25.66 6.14
N HIS A 652 -32.92 26.83 6.56
CA HIS A 652 -34.30 27.27 6.29
C HIS A 652 -34.64 27.27 4.79
N LEU A 653 -33.66 27.59 3.94
CA LEU A 653 -33.78 27.58 2.49
C LEU A 653 -33.42 26.23 1.84
N ASN A 654 -33.21 25.17 2.62
CA ASN A 654 -32.77 23.85 2.18
C ASN A 654 -31.46 23.90 1.36
N TYR A 655 -30.49 24.70 1.83
CA TYR A 655 -29.11 24.74 1.34
C TYR A 655 -28.16 24.27 2.43
N GLY A 656 -26.96 23.84 2.03
CA GLY A 656 -25.87 23.62 2.96
C GLY A 656 -25.18 24.93 3.36
N GLY A 657 -24.37 24.88 4.43
CA GLY A 657 -23.50 26.00 4.81
C GLY A 657 -22.03 25.73 4.47
N ALA A 658 -21.30 26.75 4.04
CA ALA A 658 -19.89 26.64 3.71
C ALA A 658 -19.01 27.68 4.44
N PRO A 659 -18.74 27.49 5.75
CA PRO A 659 -17.73 28.27 6.45
C PRO A 659 -16.34 28.09 5.82
N ALA A 660 -15.70 29.19 5.44
CA ALA A 660 -14.42 29.22 4.76
C ALA A 660 -13.49 30.26 5.37
N GLY A 661 -12.22 29.90 5.55
CA GLY A 661 -11.21 30.80 6.11
C GLY A 661 -9.96 30.06 6.59
N PRO A 662 -8.95 30.77 7.11
CA PRO A 662 -7.70 30.19 7.59
C PRO A 662 -7.88 29.08 8.64
N ALA A 663 -6.85 28.27 8.86
CA ALA A 663 -6.84 27.28 9.93
C ALA A 663 -6.96 27.96 11.31
N GLY A 664 -7.66 27.32 12.24
CA GLY A 664 -7.81 27.84 13.62
C GLY A 664 -8.86 28.94 13.82
N THR A 665 -9.67 29.26 12.82
CA THR A 665 -10.71 30.32 12.91
C THR A 665 -12.06 29.84 13.44
N GLY A 666 -12.14 28.61 13.97
CA GLY A 666 -13.34 28.08 14.63
C GLY A 666 -14.47 27.60 13.70
N LYS A 667 -14.18 27.27 12.42
CA LYS A 667 -15.20 26.88 11.42
C LYS A 667 -16.02 25.66 11.87
N THR A 668 -15.33 24.59 12.26
CA THR A 668 -15.93 23.31 12.65
C THR A 668 -16.61 23.45 14.02
N GLU A 669 -15.96 24.16 14.94
CA GLU A 669 -16.43 24.41 16.29
C GLU A 669 -17.70 25.26 16.31
N THR A 670 -17.78 26.30 15.47
CA THR A 670 -18.99 27.14 15.32
C THR A 670 -20.15 26.31 14.77
N THR A 671 -19.90 25.46 13.77
CA THR A 671 -20.92 24.56 13.23
C THR A 671 -21.42 23.59 14.31
N LYS A 672 -20.50 22.98 15.07
CA LYS A 672 -20.82 22.10 16.20
C LYS A 672 -21.65 22.80 17.28
N ASP A 673 -21.27 24.01 17.67
CA ASP A 673 -21.95 24.77 18.72
C ASP A 673 -23.36 25.22 18.30
N LEU A 674 -23.59 25.46 17.00
CA LEU A 674 -24.93 25.69 16.45
C LEU A 674 -25.81 24.43 16.56
N GLY A 675 -25.27 23.24 16.25
CA GLY A 675 -25.99 21.98 16.47
C GLY A 675 -26.36 21.79 17.94
N LYS A 676 -25.44 22.11 18.86
CA LYS A 676 -25.74 22.12 20.30
C LYS A 676 -26.86 23.10 20.66
N ALA A 677 -26.85 24.30 20.09
CA ALA A 677 -27.90 25.30 20.31
C ALA A 677 -29.29 24.80 19.89
N LEU A 678 -29.36 24.00 18.82
CA LEU A 678 -30.62 23.46 18.30
C LEU A 678 -30.92 22.03 18.78
N ALA A 679 -30.06 21.46 19.62
CA ALA A 679 -30.05 20.06 20.04
C ALA A 679 -30.14 19.06 18.87
N VAL A 680 -29.41 19.35 17.79
CA VAL A 680 -29.27 18.49 16.62
C VAL A 680 -27.87 17.87 16.64
N PRO A 681 -27.74 16.53 16.47
CA PRO A 681 -26.44 15.88 16.43
C PRO A 681 -25.71 16.27 15.15
N ILE A 682 -24.40 16.55 15.28
CA ILE A 682 -23.54 16.82 14.15
C ILE A 682 -22.48 15.72 14.05
N VAL A 683 -22.54 14.96 12.96
CA VAL A 683 -21.48 14.01 12.62
C VAL A 683 -20.37 14.76 11.89
N VAL A 684 -19.19 14.80 12.50
CA VAL A 684 -18.02 15.46 11.88
C VAL A 684 -17.15 14.43 11.19
N PHE A 685 -16.93 14.65 9.91
CA PHE A 685 -16.16 13.76 9.06
C PHE A 685 -14.97 14.50 8.46
N ASN A 686 -13.76 14.02 8.71
CA ASN A 686 -12.54 14.63 8.17
C ASN A 686 -12.26 14.08 6.77
N CYS A 687 -12.26 14.95 5.76
CA CYS A 687 -12.13 14.55 4.37
C CYS A 687 -10.67 14.36 3.96
N SER A 688 -10.41 13.32 3.18
CA SER A 688 -9.12 13.01 2.56
C SER A 688 -9.27 12.79 1.06
N ASP A 689 -8.14 12.68 0.37
CA ASP A 689 -8.03 12.37 -1.06
C ASP A 689 -8.44 10.93 -1.40
N GLY A 690 -8.40 10.01 -0.43
CA GLY A 690 -8.81 8.60 -0.59
C GLY A 690 -10.32 8.33 -0.45
N LEU A 691 -11.15 9.38 -0.38
CA LEU A 691 -12.59 9.24 -0.14
C LEU A 691 -13.37 8.96 -1.43
N ASP A 692 -14.17 7.89 -1.43
CA ASP A 692 -14.95 7.43 -2.58
C ASP A 692 -16.42 7.90 -2.53
N TYR A 693 -17.04 8.12 -3.69
CA TYR A 693 -18.44 8.53 -3.84
C TYR A 693 -19.43 7.49 -3.29
N LYS A 694 -19.05 6.21 -3.23
CA LYS A 694 -19.86 5.15 -2.63
C LYS A 694 -19.97 5.30 -1.11
N ILE A 695 -18.85 5.64 -0.46
CA ILE A 695 -18.81 5.90 0.98
C ILE A 695 -19.69 7.13 1.29
N MET A 696 -19.56 8.19 0.50
CA MET A 696 -20.41 9.38 0.64
C MET A 696 -21.89 9.11 0.38
N GLY A 697 -22.21 8.31 -0.64
CA GLY A 697 -23.59 7.87 -0.89
C GLY A 697 -24.17 7.15 0.33
N ARG A 698 -23.43 6.19 0.90
CA ARG A 698 -23.84 5.50 2.13
C ARG A 698 -24.01 6.47 3.31
N PHE A 699 -23.12 7.44 3.46
CA PHE A 699 -23.17 8.43 4.53
C PHE A 699 -24.37 9.37 4.39
N PHE A 700 -24.66 9.87 3.19
CA PHE A 700 -25.85 10.67 2.91
C PHE A 700 -27.13 9.88 3.10
N SER A 701 -27.17 8.57 2.78
CA SER A 701 -28.32 7.71 3.11
C SER A 701 -28.57 7.69 4.61
N GLY A 702 -27.52 7.59 5.42
CA GLY A 702 -27.63 7.66 6.88
C GLY A 702 -28.15 8.99 7.39
N LEU A 703 -27.56 10.09 6.91
CA LEU A 703 -27.95 11.45 7.28
C LEU A 703 -29.40 11.76 6.88
N ALA A 704 -29.80 11.41 5.66
CA ALA A 704 -31.14 11.67 5.14
C ALA A 704 -32.21 10.91 5.93
N GLN A 705 -31.93 9.68 6.35
CA GLN A 705 -32.86 8.86 7.13
C GLN A 705 -32.88 9.28 8.62
N ALA A 706 -31.72 9.57 9.22
CA ALA A 706 -31.63 9.99 10.62
C ALA A 706 -32.13 11.43 10.85
N GLY A 707 -32.03 12.30 9.84
CA GLY A 707 -32.24 13.74 10.00
C GLY A 707 -31.15 14.40 10.86
N ALA A 708 -29.95 13.82 10.85
CA ALA A 708 -28.78 14.37 11.51
C ALA A 708 -28.08 15.39 10.60
N TRP A 709 -27.24 16.22 11.21
CA TRP A 709 -26.39 17.14 10.47
C TRP A 709 -25.00 16.56 10.27
N ALA A 710 -24.35 16.95 9.18
CA ALA A 710 -22.95 16.61 8.92
C ALA A 710 -22.10 17.85 8.75
N CYS A 711 -20.91 17.82 9.32
CA CYS A 711 -19.85 18.79 9.03
C CYS A 711 -18.69 18.04 8.38
N PHE A 712 -18.56 18.19 7.07
CA PHE A 712 -17.42 17.67 6.32
C PHE A 712 -16.26 18.64 6.48
N ASP A 713 -15.35 18.28 7.38
CA ASP A 713 -14.16 19.06 7.63
C ASP A 713 -13.20 18.89 6.46
N GLU A 714 -12.59 19.99 6.04
CA GLU A 714 -11.54 19.98 5.01
C GLU A 714 -12.00 19.43 3.65
N PHE A 715 -13.27 19.65 3.32
CA PHE A 715 -13.98 19.07 2.17
C PHE A 715 -13.28 19.30 0.81
N ASN A 716 -12.52 20.38 0.70
CA ASN A 716 -11.71 20.70 -0.49
C ASN A 716 -10.45 19.82 -0.67
N ARG A 717 -10.25 18.76 0.14
CA ARG A 717 -9.25 17.69 -0.08
C ARG A 717 -9.74 16.58 -1.00
N ILE A 718 -11.04 16.49 -1.25
CA ILE A 718 -11.62 15.45 -2.11
C ILE A 718 -11.28 15.77 -3.57
N GLN A 719 -11.00 14.71 -4.35
CA GLN A 719 -10.75 14.83 -5.79
C GLN A 719 -11.96 15.43 -6.52
N VAL A 720 -11.70 16.24 -7.56
CA VAL A 720 -12.72 17.02 -8.27
C VAL A 720 -13.76 16.10 -8.96
N GLU A 721 -13.31 14.95 -9.44
CA GLU A 721 -14.14 13.92 -10.07
C GLU A 721 -15.17 13.37 -9.08
N VAL A 722 -14.75 13.10 -7.84
CA VAL A 722 -15.61 12.59 -6.77
C VAL A 722 -16.58 13.68 -6.28
N LEU A 723 -16.10 14.93 -6.15
CA LEU A 723 -16.94 16.08 -5.77
C LEU A 723 -18.12 16.28 -6.74
N SER A 724 -17.91 16.02 -8.02
CA SER A 724 -18.97 16.14 -9.04
C SER A 724 -20.11 15.14 -8.82
N VAL A 725 -19.78 13.89 -8.44
CA VAL A 725 -20.78 12.87 -8.09
C VAL A 725 -21.48 13.20 -6.77
N ILE A 726 -20.73 13.68 -5.79
CA ILE A 726 -21.27 14.15 -4.50
C ILE A 726 -22.29 15.28 -4.70
N ALA A 727 -22.01 16.23 -5.60
CA ALA A 727 -22.94 17.31 -5.93
C ALA A 727 -24.30 16.75 -6.41
N GLN A 728 -24.27 15.73 -7.27
CA GLN A 728 -25.49 15.09 -7.77
C GLN A 728 -26.24 14.33 -6.67
N GLN A 729 -25.51 13.63 -5.78
CA GLN A 729 -26.10 12.98 -4.62
C GLN A 729 -26.81 14.02 -3.72
N MET A 730 -26.13 15.10 -3.36
CA MET A 730 -26.72 16.17 -2.54
C MET A 730 -27.92 16.82 -3.20
N LEU A 731 -27.84 17.16 -4.50
CA LEU A 731 -28.96 17.70 -5.28
C LEU A 731 -30.21 16.80 -5.20
N THR A 732 -30.01 15.48 -5.28
CA THR A 732 -31.11 14.51 -5.23
C THR A 732 -31.84 14.59 -3.89
N VAL A 733 -31.10 14.65 -2.78
CA VAL A 733 -31.67 14.81 -1.42
C VAL A 733 -32.37 16.17 -1.30
N THR A 734 -31.70 17.27 -1.68
CA THR A 734 -32.26 18.63 -1.60
C THR A 734 -33.54 18.78 -2.41
N HIS A 735 -33.61 18.22 -3.62
CA HIS A 735 -34.83 18.23 -4.43
C HIS A 735 -35.95 17.44 -3.78
N ALA A 736 -35.66 16.29 -3.16
CA ALA A 736 -36.67 15.51 -2.44
C ALA A 736 -37.22 16.27 -1.22
N ILE A 737 -36.38 16.98 -0.47
CA ILE A 737 -36.80 17.84 0.66
C ILE A 737 -37.69 18.98 0.17
N ARG A 738 -37.26 19.69 -0.89
CA ARG A 738 -38.05 20.80 -1.48
C ARG A 738 -39.40 20.35 -2.02
N ALA A 739 -39.45 19.13 -2.57
CA ALA A 739 -40.68 18.49 -3.02
C ALA A 739 -41.52 17.89 -1.88
N ARG A 740 -41.06 17.99 -0.62
CA ARG A 740 -41.72 17.45 0.58
C ARG A 740 -42.07 15.97 0.48
N LYS A 741 -41.16 15.16 -0.07
CA LYS A 741 -41.34 13.71 -0.16
C LYS A 741 -41.07 13.05 1.20
N GLU A 742 -41.86 12.03 1.54
CA GLU A 742 -41.60 11.18 2.71
C GLU A 742 -40.57 10.07 2.41
N THR A 743 -40.57 9.57 1.18
CA THR A 743 -39.59 8.61 0.64
C THR A 743 -39.07 9.08 -0.71
N PHE A 744 -37.85 8.70 -1.06
CA PHE A 744 -37.27 9.03 -2.36
C PHE A 744 -36.25 7.99 -2.81
N GLU A 745 -36.03 7.90 -4.11
CA GLU A 745 -34.98 7.07 -4.68
C GLU A 745 -33.62 7.78 -4.54
N PHE A 746 -32.68 7.10 -3.89
CA PHE A 746 -31.32 7.56 -3.66
C PHE A 746 -30.33 6.43 -3.89
N VAL A 747 -29.37 6.64 -4.80
CA VAL A 747 -28.33 5.64 -5.17
C VAL A 747 -28.93 4.26 -5.50
N GLY A 748 -30.06 4.26 -6.23
CA GLY A 748 -30.76 3.05 -6.69
C GLY A 748 -31.61 2.33 -5.63
N ARG A 749 -31.92 2.98 -4.50
CA ARG A 749 -32.79 2.44 -3.44
C ARG A 749 -33.81 3.47 -2.99
N GLU A 750 -35.02 3.03 -2.67
CA GLU A 750 -36.01 3.88 -2.03
C GLU A 750 -35.74 3.94 -0.51
N ILE A 751 -35.54 5.15 0.02
CA ILE A 751 -35.23 5.39 1.45
C ILE A 751 -36.18 6.44 2.05
N PRO A 752 -36.46 6.39 3.35
CA PRO A 752 -37.20 7.45 4.04
C PRO A 752 -36.38 8.73 4.11
N LEU A 753 -37.06 9.87 4.11
CA LEU A 753 -36.46 11.19 4.15
C LEU A 753 -36.89 11.94 5.41
N ASN A 754 -35.90 12.36 6.20
CA ASN A 754 -36.08 13.27 7.31
C ASN A 754 -35.72 14.70 6.87
N PRO A 755 -36.67 15.66 6.94
CA PRO A 755 -36.47 17.03 6.46
C PRO A 755 -35.47 17.83 7.30
N ARG A 756 -35.04 17.33 8.47
CA ARG A 756 -33.96 17.94 9.29
C ARG A 756 -32.57 17.78 8.68
N PHE A 757 -32.40 17.00 7.62
CA PHE A 757 -31.12 16.80 6.94
C PHE A 757 -30.40 18.13 6.68
N GLY A 758 -29.14 18.22 7.13
CA GLY A 758 -28.31 19.40 7.01
C GLY A 758 -26.87 19.03 6.71
N VAL A 759 -26.24 19.77 5.79
CA VAL A 759 -24.84 19.53 5.40
C VAL A 759 -24.05 20.83 5.46
N PHE A 760 -22.92 20.76 6.15
CA PHE A 760 -21.95 21.82 6.25
C PHE A 760 -20.61 21.35 5.72
N ILE A 761 -19.91 22.23 5.02
CA ILE A 761 -18.55 21.96 4.53
C ILE A 761 -17.62 23.03 5.07
N THR A 762 -16.45 22.64 5.56
CA THR A 762 -15.42 23.62 5.92
C THR A 762 -14.34 23.64 4.85
N MET A 763 -13.84 24.84 4.56
CA MET A 763 -12.78 25.03 3.58
C MET A 763 -11.64 25.85 4.15
N ASN A 764 -10.42 25.45 3.78
CA ASN A 764 -9.18 26.21 3.97
C ASN A 764 -8.68 26.65 2.58
N PRO A 765 -9.08 27.84 2.08
CA PRO A 765 -8.64 28.33 0.78
C PRO A 765 -7.13 28.63 0.77
N GLY A 766 -6.46 28.44 -0.37
CA GLY A 766 -5.07 28.86 -0.57
C GLY A 766 -3.97 27.94 -0.04
N TYR A 767 -4.32 26.78 0.54
CA TYR A 767 -3.35 25.75 0.93
C TYR A 767 -3.04 24.79 -0.22
N ALA A 768 -1.80 24.29 -0.30
CA ALA A 768 -1.40 23.29 -1.28
C ALA A 768 -2.22 21.99 -1.13
N GLY A 769 -2.55 21.35 -2.27
CA GLY A 769 -3.36 20.12 -2.29
C GLY A 769 -4.86 20.34 -2.01
N ARG A 770 -5.37 21.56 -2.21
CA ARG A 770 -6.79 21.89 -2.07
C ARG A 770 -7.40 22.20 -3.43
N ALA A 771 -8.49 21.51 -3.77
CA ALA A 771 -9.24 21.74 -4.99
C ALA A 771 -10.20 22.93 -4.85
N GLU A 772 -10.46 23.63 -5.94
CA GLU A 772 -11.64 24.51 -5.99
C GLU A 772 -12.91 23.67 -6.13
N LEU A 773 -13.97 24.10 -5.44
CA LEU A 773 -15.26 23.42 -5.57
C LEU A 773 -15.85 23.67 -6.97
N PRO A 774 -16.39 22.62 -7.62
CA PRO A 774 -17.19 22.77 -8.84
C PRO A 774 -18.38 23.73 -8.67
N ASP A 775 -18.76 24.45 -9.72
CA ASP A 775 -19.81 25.48 -9.63
C ASP A 775 -21.20 24.91 -9.32
N ASN A 776 -21.52 23.71 -9.83
CA ASN A 776 -22.73 22.97 -9.48
C ASN A 776 -22.80 22.69 -7.97
N LEU A 777 -21.67 22.38 -7.33
CA LEU A 777 -21.59 22.16 -5.89
C LEU A 777 -21.65 23.47 -5.13
N LYS A 778 -20.92 24.51 -5.54
CA LYS A 778 -20.99 25.86 -4.93
C LYS A 778 -22.43 26.37 -4.84
N SER A 779 -23.25 26.10 -5.86
CA SER A 779 -24.66 26.51 -5.89
C SER A 779 -25.54 25.90 -4.78
N LEU A 780 -25.11 24.79 -4.17
CA LEU A 780 -25.80 24.10 -3.08
C LEU A 780 -25.48 24.66 -1.69
N PHE A 781 -24.49 25.53 -1.58
CA PHE A 781 -24.01 26.03 -0.29
C PHE A 781 -24.08 27.55 -0.18
N ARG A 782 -24.35 28.04 1.03
CA ARG A 782 -24.20 29.45 1.39
C ARG A 782 -22.82 29.68 2.02
N PRO A 783 -21.93 30.47 1.39
CA PRO A 783 -20.59 30.70 1.91
C PRO A 783 -20.60 31.67 3.11
N VAL A 784 -19.70 31.44 4.07
CA VAL A 784 -19.44 32.33 5.21
C VAL A 784 -17.94 32.52 5.36
N ALA A 785 -17.47 33.76 5.42
CA ALA A 785 -16.05 34.06 5.64
C ALA A 785 -15.71 34.08 7.14
N MET A 786 -14.86 33.16 7.59
CA MET A 786 -14.37 33.01 8.96
C MET A 786 -12.88 33.41 9.03
N MET A 787 -12.60 34.72 9.06
CA MET A 787 -11.24 35.25 8.85
C MET A 787 -10.38 35.36 10.11
N VAL A 788 -10.70 36.27 11.03
CA VAL A 788 -9.91 36.49 12.25
C VAL A 788 -10.88 36.62 13.42
N PRO A 789 -10.83 35.72 14.41
CA PRO A 789 -11.66 35.83 15.60
C PRO A 789 -11.12 36.90 16.55
N ASP A 790 -11.99 37.42 17.42
CA ASP A 790 -11.57 38.34 18.49
C ASP A 790 -10.99 37.56 19.68
N TYR A 791 -9.68 37.34 19.65
CA TYR A 791 -8.98 36.61 20.71
C TYR A 791 -9.06 37.28 22.08
N ALA A 792 -9.21 38.61 22.14
CA ALA A 792 -9.27 39.34 23.41
C ALA A 792 -10.62 39.12 24.09
N LEU A 793 -11.71 39.20 23.31
CA LEU A 793 -13.05 38.89 23.79
C LEU A 793 -13.15 37.42 24.25
N ILE A 794 -12.62 36.50 23.45
CA ILE A 794 -12.62 35.06 23.78
C ILE A 794 -11.87 34.81 25.09
N ALA A 795 -10.64 35.32 25.22
CA ALA A 795 -9.85 35.15 26.43
C ALA A 795 -10.50 35.80 27.66
N GLN A 796 -11.15 36.96 27.50
CA GLN A 796 -11.87 37.64 28.57
C GLN A 796 -13.02 36.76 29.10
N ILE A 797 -13.86 36.23 28.21
CA ILE A 797 -15.02 35.42 28.59
C ILE A 797 -14.58 34.11 29.25
N ILE A 798 -13.54 33.47 28.73
CA ILE A 798 -12.97 32.26 29.35
C ILE A 798 -12.45 32.56 30.77
N LEU A 799 -11.75 33.68 30.96
CA LEU A 799 -11.28 34.08 32.29
C LEU A 799 -12.45 34.38 33.25
N TYR A 800 -13.55 34.94 32.74
CA TYR A 800 -14.76 35.12 33.55
C TYR A 800 -15.41 33.79 33.95
N SER A 801 -15.51 32.82 33.03
CA SER A 801 -16.05 31.49 33.37
C SER A 801 -15.21 30.75 34.41
N GLU A 802 -13.92 31.10 34.53
CA GLU A 802 -13.00 30.59 35.56
C GLU A 802 -13.00 31.43 36.85
N GLY A 803 -13.81 32.50 36.93
CA GLY A 803 -14.03 33.30 38.15
C GLY A 803 -13.08 34.49 38.38
N PHE A 804 -12.27 34.88 37.38
CA PHE A 804 -11.32 36.00 37.48
C PHE A 804 -12.03 37.37 37.45
N ASN A 805 -11.74 38.24 38.43
CA ASN A 805 -12.29 39.61 38.49
C ASN A 805 -11.69 40.57 37.45
N ASN A 806 -10.40 40.43 37.13
CA ASN A 806 -9.67 41.32 36.22
C ASN A 806 -9.53 40.74 34.80
N ALA A 807 -10.50 39.92 34.37
CA ALA A 807 -10.47 39.16 33.12
C ALA A 807 -10.14 40.03 31.90
N THR A 808 -10.76 41.21 31.77
CA THR A 808 -10.55 42.15 30.66
C THR A 808 -9.10 42.60 30.51
N GLN A 809 -8.45 42.96 31.62
CA GLN A 809 -7.06 43.46 31.58
C GLN A 809 -6.08 42.31 31.28
N LEU A 810 -6.34 41.13 31.85
CA LEU A 810 -5.53 39.94 31.63
C LEU A 810 -5.61 39.45 30.17
N ALA A 811 -6.82 39.41 29.60
CA ALA A 811 -7.04 39.02 28.21
C ALA A 811 -6.26 39.91 27.23
N ARG A 812 -6.34 41.24 27.41
CA ARG A 812 -5.57 42.19 26.57
C ARG A 812 -4.06 41.96 26.68
N LYS A 813 -3.54 41.78 27.90
CA LYS A 813 -2.11 41.48 28.11
C LYS A 813 -1.69 40.18 27.43
N MET A 814 -2.50 39.13 27.53
CA MET A 814 -2.25 37.82 26.93
C MET A 814 -2.20 37.92 25.40
N VAL A 815 -3.19 38.57 24.79
CA VAL A 815 -3.25 38.74 23.33
C VAL A 815 -2.07 39.58 22.83
N SER A 816 -1.73 40.68 23.52
CA SER A 816 -0.55 41.48 23.17
C SER A 816 0.75 40.67 23.26
N LEU A 817 0.91 39.84 24.30
CA LEU A 817 2.09 39.00 24.47
C LEU A 817 2.26 38.01 23.31
N TYR A 818 1.20 37.29 22.93
CA TYR A 818 1.27 36.32 21.83
C TYR A 818 1.39 36.98 20.45
N SER A 819 0.76 38.14 20.25
CA SER A 819 0.93 38.91 19.01
C SER A 819 2.38 39.37 18.85
N LEU A 820 2.96 39.96 19.90
CA LEU A 820 4.37 40.37 19.92
C LEU A 820 5.31 39.17 19.73
N SER A 821 4.97 38.02 20.33
CA SER A 821 5.75 36.79 20.19
C SER A 821 5.73 36.28 18.75
N SER A 822 4.57 36.28 18.09
CA SER A 822 4.45 35.89 16.67
C SER A 822 5.14 36.86 15.71
N GLU A 823 5.23 38.14 16.06
CA GLU A 823 5.84 39.19 15.23
C GLU A 823 7.35 39.31 15.42
N GLN A 824 7.84 39.15 16.65
CA GLN A 824 9.23 39.46 17.04
C GLN A 824 10.11 38.23 17.24
N LEU A 825 9.55 37.05 17.52
CA LEU A 825 10.35 35.83 17.62
C LEU A 825 10.73 35.30 16.24
N SER A 826 11.84 34.57 16.17
CA SER A 826 12.29 33.92 14.94
C SER A 826 11.24 32.95 14.41
N LYS A 827 10.98 32.99 13.09
CA LYS A 827 10.19 31.98 12.38
C LYS A 827 11.00 30.68 12.32
N GLN A 828 10.85 29.82 13.34
CA GLN A 828 11.41 28.47 13.37
C GLN A 828 10.37 27.44 12.96
#